data_AF-A0A9J7DYB2-F1
#
_entry.id   AF-A0A9J7DYB2-F1
#
_cell.length_a   1.000
_cell.length_b   1.000
_cell.length_c   1.000
_cell.angle_alpha   90.00
_cell.angle_beta   90.00
_cell.angle_gamma   90.00
#
_symmetry.space_group_name_H-M   'P 1'
#
loop_
_entity.id
_entity.type
_entity.pdbx_description
1 polymer ?
#
loop_
_entity_poly.entity_id
_entity_poly.type
_entity_poly.pdbx_seq_one_letter_code
_entity_poly.pdbx_strand_id
1 'polypeptide(L)'
;MIQSTQEIQNPDFEANGNNYLSSTISNTDNLKKSNITENNIIPEPDLNITEILISNKRNLELQVHHLQSSLEQLEQKNALVVNDYKICNQKLKELEHEINNINDKYIKATEEITIKNAKLNELNSLQLTLSEENSNLTEQLEFTKSVLHSKEAESDSLHKQLLNVQSQYDVIHLQLQQLTNGSPVTLPAEKPVNDEKTQAMSQKISYLEQQLTSLQKERDQINAHYEHYVAELNEQLSSLVRKNEELVRNVENLSNRENSLIEQISDMEIRIQNYNVDKKNFEVDRTTTTIKDLQDNLVKALDDLNELKTKHECLQNQYAESIAKVQELSDVKEPECNHDNISLSKLNADMTSDKVAAQRATEQNKQLKQDIQRLEDAFVKMSKDKLELTEKITAEKYLNRELTIKLSEVEEKAKDMQIKLKAKDEEMIRLQSNYREIQKQCDDLMNSDRNVNTRASEAEKPVPEVNIVSGSHAHTETDTDCKQLLHETDERNEHTNSLQRADAMVKLQDRFLKIMAEVADLSDEKHRLEHIILQLQNETDTICEYVALYQQQRSLLKRRDEERSAQLKVFQQECGKLKSELDELGGLLIRFAEDKELSSYFVTESKRIDMERVMTLLANLKNNSLIDINKKNIEFKNFYPCNCCSGKLIDV
;
A
#
# COMPACT_ATOMS: atom_id res chain seq x y z
N MET A 1 24.96 12.54 -36.97
CA MET A 1 26.35 12.31 -37.40
C MET A 1 26.75 10.92 -36.93
N ILE A 2 27.06 10.04 -37.90
CA ILE A 2 27.77 8.75 -37.81
C ILE A 2 27.09 7.69 -36.90
N GLN A 3 26.09 6.94 -37.39
CA GLN A 3 26.18 5.61 -38.04
C GLN A 3 26.94 4.53 -37.25
N SER A 4 26.20 3.55 -36.72
CA SER A 4 26.35 2.12 -37.05
C SER A 4 25.22 1.32 -36.41
N THR A 5 24.20 1.05 -37.22
CA THR A 5 23.16 0.05 -37.04
C THR A 5 23.72 -1.34 -37.32
N GLN A 6 23.56 -2.28 -36.39
CA GLN A 6 23.58 -3.71 -36.69
C GLN A 6 22.38 -4.36 -36.01
N GLU A 7 21.39 -4.66 -36.85
CA GLU A 7 20.31 -5.60 -36.59
C GLU A 7 20.91 -6.98 -36.32
N ILE A 8 20.56 -7.58 -35.18
CA ILE A 8 20.71 -9.01 -34.97
C ILE A 8 19.30 -9.59 -34.92
N GLN A 9 18.88 -10.13 -36.06
CA GLN A 9 17.80 -11.10 -36.17
C GLN A 9 18.16 -12.31 -35.30
N ASN A 10 17.43 -12.52 -34.21
CA ASN A 10 17.43 -13.81 -33.54
C ASN A 10 16.49 -14.76 -34.29
N PRO A 11 16.94 -15.99 -34.60
CA PRO A 11 16.20 -16.92 -35.43
C PRO A 11 15.04 -17.55 -34.67
N ASP A 12 13.91 -17.66 -35.39
CA ASP A 12 12.75 -18.45 -35.05
C ASP A 12 13.15 -19.89 -34.68
N PHE A 13 12.85 -20.29 -33.45
CA PHE A 13 12.76 -21.70 -33.10
C PHE A 13 11.39 -22.22 -33.53
N GLU A 14 11.24 -22.42 -34.85
CA GLU A 14 10.21 -23.30 -35.39
C GLU A 14 10.58 -24.74 -35.04
N ALA A 15 9.90 -25.30 -34.04
CA ALA A 15 9.86 -26.73 -33.81
C ALA A 15 9.09 -27.38 -34.98
N ASN A 16 9.81 -27.66 -36.06
CA ASN A 16 9.30 -28.40 -37.20
C ASN A 16 9.28 -29.89 -36.85
N GLY A 17 8.31 -30.28 -36.03
CA GLY A 17 7.87 -31.65 -35.89
C GLY A 17 7.02 -32.02 -37.09
N ASN A 18 7.62 -32.69 -38.08
CA ASN A 18 6.87 -33.33 -39.15
C ASN A 18 7.36 -34.75 -39.37
N ASN A 19 6.40 -35.66 -39.15
CA ASN A 19 6.11 -36.84 -39.96
C ASN A 19 7.22 -37.87 -40.14
N TYR A 20 7.13 -38.96 -39.38
CA TYR A 20 6.81 -40.26 -40.00
C TYR A 20 5.83 -41.01 -39.10
N LEU A 21 4.55 -40.85 -39.44
CA LEU A 21 3.48 -41.74 -39.01
C LEU A 21 3.61 -43.06 -39.78
N SER A 22 3.29 -44.15 -39.09
CA SER A 22 2.66 -45.34 -39.64
C SER A 22 3.49 -46.19 -40.60
N SER A 23 3.87 -47.39 -40.13
CA SER A 23 3.20 -48.62 -40.59
C SER A 23 3.84 -49.87 -39.98
N THR A 24 2.96 -50.78 -39.56
CA THR A 24 3.20 -52.24 -39.49
C THR A 24 4.25 -52.76 -38.49
N ILE A 25 3.82 -52.95 -37.24
CA ILE A 25 4.13 -54.19 -36.51
C ILE A 25 2.95 -55.12 -36.73
N SER A 26 3.04 -55.92 -37.79
CA SER A 26 2.19 -57.08 -38.05
C SER A 26 3.09 -58.04 -38.83
N ASN A 27 3.72 -58.98 -38.12
CA ASN A 27 4.21 -60.24 -38.66
C ASN A 27 4.79 -61.08 -37.51
N THR A 28 3.90 -61.51 -36.62
CA THR A 28 3.84 -62.92 -36.26
C THR A 28 3.41 -63.70 -37.51
N ASP A 29 3.93 -64.92 -37.67
CA ASP A 29 3.66 -65.88 -38.77
C ASP A 29 4.41 -65.66 -40.09
N ASN A 30 5.59 -66.27 -40.18
CA ASN A 30 6.00 -67.04 -41.37
C ASN A 30 7.23 -67.91 -41.05
N LEU A 31 7.03 -68.97 -40.26
CA LEU A 31 7.76 -70.22 -40.45
C LEU A 31 6.82 -71.19 -41.19
N LYS A 32 6.57 -70.86 -42.45
CA LYS A 32 6.02 -71.81 -43.41
C LYS A 32 7.09 -72.86 -43.70
N LYS A 33 6.77 -74.10 -43.32
CA LYS A 33 6.98 -75.33 -44.11
C LYS A 33 8.23 -75.29 -45.01
N SER A 34 9.36 -75.73 -44.48
CA SER A 34 10.28 -76.53 -45.29
C SER A 34 9.91 -77.99 -45.12
N ASN A 35 9.67 -78.61 -46.27
CA ASN A 35 9.12 -79.94 -46.44
C ASN A 35 9.91 -81.00 -45.68
N ILE A 36 9.18 -81.77 -44.87
CA ILE A 36 9.47 -83.19 -44.63
C ILE A 36 9.27 -83.86 -45.99
N THR A 37 10.33 -83.97 -46.77
CA THR A 37 10.40 -84.98 -47.83
C THR A 37 10.79 -86.29 -47.17
N GLU A 38 9.79 -87.15 -46.98
CA GLU A 38 9.98 -88.58 -46.91
C GLU A 38 10.86 -89.03 -48.08
N ASN A 39 12.13 -89.33 -47.81
CA ASN A 39 12.91 -90.19 -48.68
C ASN A 39 13.11 -91.51 -47.94
N ASN A 40 12.12 -92.39 -48.12
CA ASN A 40 12.32 -93.82 -48.04
C ASN A 40 13.38 -94.20 -49.08
N ILE A 41 14.61 -94.44 -48.64
CA ILE A 41 15.61 -95.20 -49.40
C ILE A 41 15.88 -96.46 -48.58
N ILE A 42 15.30 -97.56 -49.05
CA ILE A 42 15.59 -98.94 -48.65
C ILE A 42 17.05 -99.26 -49.06
N PRO A 43 17.78 -100.09 -48.28
CA PRO A 43 19.23 -99.97 -48.15
C PRO A 43 19.99 -100.79 -49.19
N GLU A 44 21.10 -100.24 -49.69
CA GLU A 44 22.21 -101.04 -50.24
C GLU A 44 23.55 -100.59 -49.64
N PRO A 45 24.47 -101.54 -49.39
CA PRO A 45 25.61 -101.36 -48.52
C PRO A 45 26.82 -100.84 -49.32
N ASP A 46 27.24 -99.63 -48.94
CA ASP A 46 28.61 -99.07 -48.99
C ASP A 46 28.55 -97.54 -49.12
N LEU A 47 27.67 -96.91 -48.34
CA LEU A 47 27.74 -95.49 -48.08
C LEU A 47 28.93 -95.24 -47.18
N ASN A 48 29.93 -94.56 -47.71
CA ASN A 48 31.17 -94.16 -47.05
C ASN A 48 30.84 -93.31 -45.80
N ILE A 49 30.59 -93.97 -44.66
CA ILE A 49 30.27 -93.37 -43.35
C ILE A 49 31.28 -92.27 -43.00
N THR A 50 32.52 -92.46 -43.42
CA THR A 50 33.63 -91.52 -43.30
C THR A 50 33.37 -90.19 -44.03
N GLU A 51 32.80 -90.18 -45.24
CA GLU A 51 32.50 -88.94 -45.98
C GLU A 51 31.34 -88.14 -45.34
N ILE A 52 30.31 -88.83 -44.82
CA ILE A 52 29.22 -88.17 -44.10
C ILE A 52 29.74 -87.56 -42.79
N LEU A 53 30.61 -88.28 -42.06
CA LEU A 53 31.27 -87.76 -40.86
C LEU A 53 32.17 -86.56 -41.17
N ILE A 54 32.92 -86.59 -42.29
CA ILE A 54 33.78 -85.46 -42.72
C ILE A 54 32.92 -84.25 -43.10
N SER A 55 31.81 -84.46 -43.82
CA SER A 55 30.86 -83.39 -44.17
C SER A 55 30.21 -82.78 -42.93
N ASN A 56 29.75 -83.62 -41.99
CA ASN A 56 29.18 -83.16 -40.72
C ASN A 56 30.22 -82.44 -39.86
N LYS A 57 31.46 -82.94 -39.78
CA LYS A 57 32.56 -82.26 -39.10
C LYS A 57 32.84 -80.89 -39.70
N ARG A 58 32.91 -80.78 -41.03
CA ARG A 58 33.13 -79.51 -41.74
C ARG A 58 31.95 -78.54 -41.53
N ASN A 59 30.71 -79.03 -41.51
CA ASN A 59 29.53 -78.21 -41.23
C ASN A 59 29.54 -77.69 -39.78
N LEU A 60 29.89 -78.53 -38.82
CA LEU A 60 30.07 -78.13 -37.42
C LEU A 60 31.21 -77.10 -37.27
N GLU A 61 32.34 -77.28 -37.96
CA GLU A 61 33.44 -76.31 -37.98
C GLU A 61 32.98 -74.95 -38.54
N LEU A 62 32.17 -74.93 -39.60
CA LEU A 62 31.60 -73.69 -40.15
C LEU A 62 30.60 -73.04 -39.18
N GLN A 63 29.77 -73.83 -38.49
CA GLN A 63 28.85 -73.31 -37.48
C GLN A 63 29.60 -72.72 -36.27
N VAL A 64 30.66 -73.39 -35.82
CA VAL A 64 31.53 -72.88 -34.75
C VAL A 64 32.20 -71.58 -35.19
N HIS A 65 32.73 -71.51 -36.40
CA HIS A 65 33.33 -70.28 -36.93
C HIS A 65 32.30 -69.14 -37.05
N HIS A 66 31.07 -69.45 -37.49
CA HIS A 66 29.99 -68.47 -37.55
C HIS A 66 29.62 -67.95 -36.15
N LEU A 67 29.50 -68.84 -35.16
CA LEU A 67 29.22 -68.46 -33.77
C LEU A 67 30.37 -67.64 -33.17
N GLN A 68 31.63 -67.99 -33.45
CA GLN A 68 32.80 -67.22 -33.03
C GLN A 68 32.81 -65.81 -33.63
N SER A 69 32.58 -65.67 -34.93
CA SER A 69 32.50 -64.36 -35.57
C SER A 69 31.31 -63.54 -35.06
N SER A 70 30.16 -64.17 -34.81
CA SER A 70 29.01 -63.49 -34.20
C SER A 70 29.30 -63.05 -32.76
N LEU A 71 30.09 -63.82 -32.00
CA LEU A 71 30.50 -63.48 -30.65
C LEU A 71 31.48 -62.29 -30.66
N GLU A 72 32.48 -62.29 -31.53
CA GLU A 72 33.39 -61.14 -31.72
C GLU A 72 32.63 -59.86 -32.11
N GLN A 73 31.64 -59.95 -33.00
CA GLN A 73 30.80 -58.81 -33.36
C GLN A 73 29.96 -58.29 -32.17
N LEU A 74 29.44 -59.19 -31.34
CA LEU A 74 28.71 -58.81 -30.13
C LEU A 74 29.64 -58.18 -29.09
N GLU A 75 30.85 -58.71 -28.91
CA GLU A 75 31.86 -58.13 -28.02
C GLU A 75 32.28 -56.73 -28.48
N GLN A 76 32.49 -56.52 -29.79
CA GLN A 76 32.80 -55.20 -30.34
C GLN A 76 31.65 -54.21 -30.10
N LYS A 77 30.40 -54.61 -30.33
CA LYS A 77 29.22 -53.77 -30.04
C LYS A 77 29.12 -53.45 -28.56
N ASN A 78 29.37 -54.42 -27.68
CA ASN A 78 29.36 -54.21 -26.24
C ASN A 78 30.46 -53.23 -25.81
N ALA A 79 31.66 -53.34 -26.38
CA ALA A 79 32.76 -52.41 -26.11
C ALA A 79 32.42 -50.96 -26.53
N LEU A 80 31.74 -50.76 -27.66
CA LEU A 80 31.27 -49.44 -28.09
C LEU A 80 30.23 -48.87 -27.13
N VAL A 81 29.23 -49.65 -26.73
CA VAL A 81 28.19 -49.22 -25.77
C VAL A 81 28.81 -48.86 -24.41
N VAL A 82 29.79 -49.63 -23.94
CA VAL A 82 30.52 -49.31 -22.69
C VAL A 82 31.30 -48.00 -22.82
N ASN A 83 31.88 -47.71 -23.99
CA ASN A 83 32.57 -46.46 -24.23
C ASN A 83 31.60 -45.27 -24.27
N ASP A 84 30.48 -45.41 -24.97
CA ASP A 84 29.42 -44.39 -25.02
C ASP A 84 28.86 -44.11 -23.62
N TYR A 85 28.64 -45.16 -22.82
CA TYR A 85 28.23 -45.03 -21.42
C TYR A 85 29.26 -44.23 -20.59
N LYS A 86 30.57 -44.48 -20.78
CA LYS A 86 31.62 -43.71 -20.10
C LYS A 86 31.59 -42.25 -20.48
N ILE A 87 31.41 -41.93 -21.77
CA ILE A 87 31.32 -40.54 -22.26
C ILE A 87 30.07 -39.85 -21.70
N CYS A 88 28.91 -40.53 -21.72
CA CYS A 88 27.68 -40.02 -21.12
C CYS A 88 27.85 -39.76 -19.62
N ASN A 89 28.52 -40.66 -18.90
CA ASN A 89 28.77 -40.50 -17.46
C ASN A 89 29.74 -39.34 -17.16
N GLN A 90 30.73 -39.10 -18.01
CA GLN A 90 31.59 -37.92 -17.89
C GLN A 90 30.80 -36.62 -18.08
N LYS A 91 29.96 -36.55 -19.12
CA LYS A 91 29.06 -35.41 -19.36
C LYS A 91 28.08 -35.18 -18.22
N LEU A 92 27.53 -36.24 -17.63
CA LEU A 92 26.66 -36.14 -16.46
C LEU A 92 27.39 -35.49 -15.28
N LYS A 93 28.64 -35.87 -15.01
CA LYS A 93 29.44 -35.25 -13.94
C LYS A 93 29.77 -33.78 -14.21
N GLU A 94 30.03 -33.42 -15.47
CA GLU A 94 30.24 -32.03 -15.86
C GLU A 94 28.97 -31.20 -15.62
N LEU A 95 27.81 -31.71 -16.04
CA LEU A 95 26.51 -31.07 -15.80
C LEU A 95 26.17 -30.97 -14.30
N GLU A 96 26.46 -32.00 -13.51
CA GLU A 96 26.30 -31.96 -12.05
C GLU A 96 27.18 -30.87 -11.42
N HIS A 97 28.41 -30.71 -11.90
CA HIS A 97 29.30 -29.65 -11.43
C HIS A 97 28.81 -28.26 -11.82
N GLU A 98 28.30 -28.09 -13.05
CA GLU A 98 27.70 -26.83 -13.51
C GLU A 98 26.44 -26.47 -12.70
N ILE A 99 25.57 -27.44 -12.44
CA ILE A 99 24.37 -27.26 -11.61
C ILE A 99 24.77 -26.81 -10.20
N ASN A 100 25.78 -27.47 -9.58
CA ASN A 100 26.26 -27.07 -8.26
C ASN A 100 26.84 -25.65 -8.25
N ASN A 101 27.63 -25.28 -9.28
CA ASN A 101 28.18 -23.93 -9.40
C ASN A 101 27.07 -22.86 -9.59
N ILE A 102 26.04 -23.17 -10.38
CA ILE A 102 24.87 -22.28 -10.53
C ILE A 102 24.11 -22.17 -9.20
N ASN A 103 23.95 -23.27 -8.48
CA ASN A 103 23.30 -23.27 -7.17
C ASN A 103 24.06 -22.40 -6.15
N ASP A 104 25.39 -22.51 -6.10
CA ASP A 104 26.23 -21.67 -5.23
C ASP A 104 26.10 -20.17 -5.57
N LYS A 105 26.04 -19.83 -6.86
CA LYS A 105 25.82 -18.46 -7.32
C LYS A 105 24.42 -17.97 -6.95
N TYR A 106 23.41 -18.82 -7.08
CA TYR A 106 22.04 -18.51 -6.70
C TYR A 106 21.94 -18.23 -5.20
N ILE A 107 22.54 -19.08 -4.35
CA ILE A 107 22.56 -18.89 -2.89
C ILE A 107 23.21 -17.54 -2.54
N LYS A 108 24.38 -17.22 -3.08
CA LYS A 108 25.05 -15.93 -2.85
C LYS A 108 24.18 -14.75 -3.29
N ALA A 109 23.53 -14.84 -4.44
CA ALA A 109 22.62 -13.79 -4.91
C ALA A 109 21.41 -13.63 -3.97
N THR A 110 20.86 -14.73 -3.44
CA THR A 110 19.77 -14.65 -2.46
C THR A 110 20.22 -14.02 -1.14
N GLU A 111 21.42 -14.32 -0.65
CA GLU A 111 22.02 -13.68 0.53
C GLU A 111 22.26 -12.18 0.32
N GLU A 112 22.74 -11.76 -0.86
CA GLU A 112 22.87 -10.34 -1.18
C GLU A 112 21.51 -9.61 -1.20
N ILE A 113 20.48 -10.27 -1.72
CA ILE A 113 19.12 -9.73 -1.76
C ILE A 113 18.55 -9.59 -0.34
N THR A 114 18.76 -10.58 0.54
CA THR A 114 18.28 -10.49 1.93
C THR A 114 18.98 -9.36 2.68
N ILE A 115 20.29 -9.17 2.50
CA ILE A 115 21.04 -8.05 3.08
C ILE A 115 20.52 -6.70 2.55
N LYS A 116 20.29 -6.59 1.23
CA LYS A 116 19.73 -5.35 0.65
C LYS A 116 18.32 -5.06 1.17
N ASN A 117 17.47 -6.07 1.32
CA ASN A 117 16.13 -5.92 1.89
C ASN A 117 16.19 -5.49 3.36
N ALA A 118 17.11 -6.03 4.16
CA ALA A 118 17.29 -5.60 5.55
C ALA A 118 17.68 -4.11 5.63
N LYS A 119 18.63 -3.66 4.80
CA LYS A 119 19.01 -2.24 4.71
C LYS A 119 17.86 -1.35 4.24
N LEU A 120 17.04 -1.83 3.29
CA LEU A 120 15.89 -1.08 2.79
C LEU A 120 14.81 -0.92 3.89
N ASN A 121 14.61 -1.95 4.70
CA ASN A 121 13.71 -1.88 5.85
C ASN A 121 14.20 -0.91 6.92
N GLU A 122 15.50 -0.92 7.22
CA GLU A 122 16.11 0.05 8.14
C GLU A 122 15.95 1.49 7.63
N LEU A 123 16.22 1.72 6.34
CA LEU A 123 16.05 3.04 5.72
C LEU A 123 14.58 3.50 5.74
N ASN A 124 13.63 2.59 5.49
CA ASN A 124 12.20 2.90 5.58
C ASN A 124 11.77 3.24 7.01
N SER A 125 12.31 2.54 8.01
CA SER A 125 12.02 2.85 9.41
C SER A 125 12.55 4.24 9.79
N LEU A 126 13.76 4.59 9.34
CA LEU A 126 14.35 5.92 9.54
C LEU A 126 13.58 7.01 8.78
N GLN A 127 13.10 6.71 7.58
CA GLN A 127 12.24 7.63 6.83
C GLN A 127 10.92 7.89 7.57
N LEU A 128 10.33 6.86 8.17
CA LEU A 128 9.10 6.99 8.95
C LEU A 128 9.33 7.89 10.17
N THR A 129 10.40 7.64 10.94
CA THR A 129 10.72 8.46 12.13
C THR A 129 11.02 9.91 11.75
N LEU A 130 11.79 10.15 10.67
CA LEU A 130 12.04 11.51 10.18
C LEU A 130 10.76 12.19 9.67
N SER A 131 9.83 11.44 9.09
CA SER A 131 8.53 11.98 8.67
C SER A 131 7.67 12.38 9.88
N GLU A 132 7.67 11.57 10.94
CA GLU A 132 6.98 11.87 12.20
C GLU A 132 7.60 13.10 12.89
N GLU A 133 8.93 13.17 12.96
CA GLU A 133 9.65 14.35 13.47
C GLU A 133 9.33 15.62 12.68
N ASN A 134 9.28 15.54 11.35
CA ASN A 134 8.89 16.69 10.51
C ASN A 134 7.43 17.11 10.73
N SER A 135 6.50 16.15 10.94
CA SER A 135 5.11 16.47 11.29
C SER A 135 5.06 17.22 12.63
N ASN A 136 5.75 16.71 13.64
CA ASN A 136 5.83 17.32 14.97
C ASN A 136 6.44 18.73 14.93
N LEU A 137 7.52 18.94 14.15
CA LEU A 137 8.13 20.26 13.97
C LEU A 137 7.19 21.23 13.24
N THR A 138 6.41 20.74 12.28
CA THR A 138 5.42 21.54 11.57
C THR A 138 4.30 21.99 12.51
N GLU A 139 3.78 21.07 13.34
CA GLU A 139 2.78 21.38 14.37
C GLU A 139 3.32 22.40 15.40
N GLN A 140 4.57 22.26 15.85
CA GLN A 140 5.22 23.24 16.74
C GLN A 140 5.37 24.61 16.06
N LEU A 141 5.72 24.66 14.77
CA LEU A 141 5.80 25.90 14.01
C LEU A 141 4.44 26.58 13.85
N GLU A 142 3.38 25.82 13.60
CA GLU A 142 2.02 26.36 13.53
C GLU A 142 1.55 26.90 14.88
N PHE A 143 1.81 26.16 15.97
CA PHE A 143 1.51 26.62 17.32
C PHE A 143 2.24 27.94 17.65
N THR A 144 3.54 28.01 17.41
CA THR A 144 4.33 29.22 17.69
C THR A 144 3.90 30.41 16.82
N LYS A 145 3.52 30.19 15.56
CA LYS A 145 2.92 31.23 14.70
C LYS A 145 1.59 31.74 15.27
N SER A 146 0.72 30.85 15.74
CA SER A 146 -0.55 31.24 16.36
C SER A 146 -0.33 32.08 17.62
N VAL A 147 0.65 31.70 18.45
CA VAL A 147 1.01 32.47 19.65
C VAL A 147 1.58 33.84 19.26
N LEU A 148 2.45 33.90 18.25
CA LEU A 148 3.00 35.17 17.75
C LEU A 148 1.89 36.08 17.26
N HIS A 149 0.95 35.56 16.46
CA HIS A 149 -0.18 36.34 15.94
C HIS A 149 -1.06 36.89 17.07
N SER A 150 -1.33 36.09 18.10
CA SER A 150 -2.05 36.56 19.29
C SER A 150 -1.29 37.67 20.02
N LYS A 151 0.04 37.61 20.09
CA LYS A 151 0.88 38.63 20.73
C LYS A 151 0.99 39.91 19.89
N GLU A 152 1.05 39.78 18.57
CA GLU A 152 0.96 40.92 17.64
C GLU A 152 -0.38 41.65 17.80
N ALA A 153 -1.49 40.92 17.86
CA ALA A 153 -2.82 41.50 18.08
C ALA A 153 -2.94 42.22 19.45
N GLU A 154 -2.35 41.64 20.51
CA GLU A 154 -2.28 42.27 21.84
C GLU A 154 -1.44 43.55 21.81
N SER A 155 -0.28 43.52 21.13
CA SER A 155 0.59 44.67 20.95
C SER A 155 -0.10 45.79 20.17
N ASP A 156 -0.83 45.47 19.10
CA ASP A 156 -1.61 46.43 18.33
C ASP A 156 -2.74 47.06 19.16
N SER A 157 -3.40 46.26 20.00
CA SER A 157 -4.43 46.75 20.94
C SER A 157 -3.83 47.72 21.97
N LEU A 158 -2.69 47.36 22.58
CA LEU A 158 -1.97 48.23 23.50
C LEU A 158 -1.48 49.51 22.83
N HIS A 159 -1.00 49.43 21.60
CA HIS A 159 -0.58 50.60 20.83
C HIS A 159 -1.75 51.56 20.56
N LYS A 160 -2.92 51.02 20.20
CA LYS A 160 -4.16 51.80 20.03
C LYS A 160 -4.60 52.46 21.34
N GLN A 161 -4.52 51.75 22.47
CA GLN A 161 -4.81 52.33 23.79
C GLN A 161 -3.85 53.46 24.15
N LEU A 162 -2.55 53.29 23.87
CA LEU A 162 -1.53 54.31 24.12
C LEU A 162 -1.75 55.57 23.28
N LEU A 163 -2.08 55.41 21.99
CA LEU A 163 -2.48 56.53 21.12
C LEU A 163 -3.71 57.27 21.64
N ASN A 164 -4.70 56.55 22.16
CA ASN A 164 -5.88 57.17 22.76
C ASN A 164 -5.52 57.97 24.02
N VAL A 165 -4.75 57.40 24.95
CA VAL A 165 -4.28 58.11 26.15
C VAL A 165 -3.43 59.32 25.79
N GLN A 166 -2.55 59.22 24.79
CA GLN A 166 -1.78 60.34 24.27
C GLN A 166 -2.70 61.47 23.78
N SER A 167 -3.74 61.15 23.00
CA SER A 167 -4.71 62.14 22.53
C SER A 167 -5.47 62.81 23.68
N GLN A 168 -5.85 62.05 24.71
CA GLN A 168 -6.51 62.60 25.91
C GLN A 168 -5.55 63.50 26.70
N TYR A 169 -4.29 63.11 26.81
CA TYR A 169 -3.25 63.92 27.43
C TYR A 169 -3.07 65.25 26.69
N ASP A 170 -2.97 65.23 25.35
CA ASP A 170 -2.82 66.44 24.54
C ASP A 170 -4.01 67.39 24.73
N VAL A 171 -5.24 66.85 24.82
CA VAL A 171 -6.46 67.63 25.10
C VAL A 171 -6.41 68.26 26.51
N ILE A 172 -6.06 67.49 27.55
CA ILE A 172 -5.96 67.99 28.92
C ILE A 172 -4.83 69.02 29.03
N HIS A 173 -3.71 68.80 28.36
CA HIS A 173 -2.59 69.74 28.32
C HIS A 173 -3.02 71.06 27.68
N LEU A 174 -3.80 71.01 26.58
CA LEU A 174 -4.37 72.19 25.95
C LEU A 174 -5.34 72.94 26.89
N GLN A 175 -6.20 72.19 27.61
CA GLN A 175 -7.11 72.76 28.61
C GLN A 175 -6.35 73.42 29.77
N LEU A 176 -5.30 72.78 30.28
CA LEU A 176 -4.41 73.35 31.29
C LEU A 176 -3.71 74.60 30.80
N GLN A 177 -3.23 74.62 29.55
CA GLN A 177 -2.60 75.80 28.95
C GLN A 177 -3.60 76.96 28.80
N GLN A 178 -4.87 76.67 28.46
CA GLN A 178 -5.94 77.68 28.42
C GLN A 178 -6.27 78.24 29.81
N LEU A 179 -6.32 77.38 30.83
CA LEU A 179 -6.53 77.80 32.23
C LEU A 179 -5.32 78.56 32.81
N THR A 180 -4.11 78.25 32.35
CA THR A 180 -2.87 78.90 32.81
C THR A 180 -2.65 80.26 32.13
N ASN A 181 -3.14 80.42 30.90
CA ASN A 181 -3.02 81.68 30.14
C ASN A 181 -4.23 82.63 30.36
N GLY A 182 -5.31 82.15 30.97
CA GLY A 182 -6.52 82.92 31.27
C GLY A 182 -6.64 83.30 32.75
N SER A 183 -5.87 84.27 33.23
CA SER A 183 -6.16 84.94 34.51
C SER A 183 -5.68 86.39 34.48
N PRO A 184 -6.63 87.35 34.54
CA PRO A 184 -6.62 88.24 35.69
C PRO A 184 -7.99 88.31 36.38
N VAL A 185 -7.94 88.09 37.70
CA VAL A 185 -8.66 88.76 38.79
C VAL A 185 -10.09 89.26 38.52
N THR A 186 -11.06 88.74 39.27
CA THR A 186 -11.86 89.56 40.22
C THR A 186 -12.79 88.69 41.08
N LEU A 187 -12.63 88.79 42.40
CA LEU A 187 -13.71 88.63 43.37
C LEU A 187 -14.58 89.90 43.30
N PRO A 188 -15.91 89.81 43.38
CA PRO A 188 -16.53 89.85 44.71
C PRO A 188 -17.73 88.91 44.87
N ALA A 189 -18.11 88.76 46.15
CA ALA A 189 -19.22 87.98 46.66
C ALA A 189 -20.56 88.29 45.98
N GLU A 190 -21.39 87.25 45.78
CA GLU A 190 -22.82 87.24 46.08
C GLU A 190 -23.38 85.83 45.83
N LYS A 191 -24.31 85.40 46.70
CA LYS A 191 -24.96 84.08 46.69
C LYS A 191 -25.97 84.04 45.54
N PRO A 192 -25.58 83.51 44.36
CA PRO A 192 -26.32 82.39 43.74
C PRO A 192 -25.42 81.36 43.03
N VAL A 193 -24.09 81.53 43.08
CA VAL A 193 -23.10 80.68 42.36
C VAL A 193 -22.99 79.27 42.96
N ASN A 194 -23.44 79.06 44.20
CA ASN A 194 -23.40 77.74 44.83
C ASN A 194 -24.41 76.77 44.22
N ASP A 195 -25.55 77.22 43.69
CA ASP A 195 -26.54 76.29 43.13
C ASP A 195 -26.11 75.78 41.76
N GLU A 196 -25.52 76.63 40.91
CA GLU A 196 -24.90 76.19 39.65
C GLU A 196 -23.68 75.29 39.89
N LYS A 197 -22.83 75.61 40.87
CA LYS A 197 -21.71 74.72 41.24
C LYS A 197 -22.17 73.40 41.85
N THR A 198 -23.23 73.41 42.67
CA THR A 198 -23.83 72.20 43.25
C THR A 198 -24.49 71.35 42.16
N GLN A 199 -25.15 71.97 41.18
CA GLN A 199 -25.78 71.29 40.06
C GLN A 199 -24.73 70.71 39.09
N ALA A 200 -23.65 71.44 38.79
CA ALA A 200 -22.53 70.94 38.00
C ALA A 200 -21.79 69.79 38.70
N MET A 201 -21.61 69.87 40.03
CA MET A 201 -21.08 68.76 40.84
C MET A 201 -22.01 67.55 40.84
N SER A 202 -23.32 67.76 40.93
CA SER A 202 -24.32 66.68 40.87
C SER A 202 -24.34 65.98 39.50
N GLN A 203 -24.23 66.74 38.41
CA GLN A 203 -24.09 66.16 37.06
C GLN A 203 -22.78 65.37 36.92
N LYS A 204 -21.68 65.86 37.50
CA LYS A 204 -20.39 65.15 37.48
C LYS A 204 -20.42 63.87 38.31
N ILE A 205 -21.10 63.89 39.46
CA ILE A 205 -21.33 62.70 40.28
C ILE A 205 -22.18 61.69 39.49
N SER A 206 -23.27 62.12 38.87
CA SER A 206 -24.11 61.25 38.04
C SER A 206 -23.35 60.64 36.87
N TYR A 207 -22.49 61.42 36.20
CA TYR A 207 -21.62 60.92 35.14
C TYR A 207 -20.61 59.87 35.67
N LEU A 208 -19.98 60.11 36.82
CA LEU A 208 -19.05 59.17 37.44
C LEU A 208 -19.75 57.89 37.92
N GLU A 209 -20.99 57.99 38.42
CA GLU A 209 -21.83 56.84 38.76
C GLU A 209 -22.18 56.02 37.53
N GLN A 210 -22.50 56.68 36.41
CA GLN A 210 -22.78 56.02 35.14
C GLN A 210 -21.53 55.34 34.57
N GLN A 211 -20.36 55.97 34.72
CA GLN A 211 -19.08 55.39 34.33
C GLN A 211 -18.71 54.18 35.21
N LEU A 212 -18.89 54.29 36.54
CA LEU A 212 -18.68 53.18 37.47
C LEU A 212 -19.59 51.99 37.19
N THR A 213 -20.87 52.24 36.87
CA THR A 213 -21.79 51.17 36.49
C THR A 213 -21.43 50.52 35.15
N SER A 214 -20.87 51.27 34.19
CA SER A 214 -20.34 50.69 32.95
C SER A 214 -19.11 49.80 33.20
N LEU A 215 -18.15 50.27 34.00
CA LEU A 215 -16.95 49.51 34.38
C LEU A 215 -17.31 48.27 35.21
N GLN A 216 -18.34 48.37 36.05
CA GLN A 216 -18.87 47.25 36.81
C GLN A 216 -19.47 46.18 35.86
N LYS A 217 -20.23 46.58 34.84
CA LYS A 217 -20.74 45.65 33.82
C LYS A 217 -19.63 45.00 33.01
N GLU A 218 -18.62 45.77 32.60
CA GLU A 218 -17.46 45.23 31.87
C GLU A 218 -16.69 44.22 32.73
N ARG A 219 -16.45 44.53 34.00
CA ARG A 219 -15.83 43.60 34.95
C ARG A 219 -16.68 42.33 35.11
N ASP A 220 -17.99 42.45 35.27
CA ASP A 220 -18.88 41.30 35.45
C ASP A 220 -18.93 40.43 34.16
N GLN A 221 -18.88 41.05 32.98
CA GLN A 221 -18.73 40.34 31.71
C GLN A 221 -17.40 39.59 31.60
N ILE A 222 -16.28 40.26 31.94
CA ILE A 222 -14.95 39.65 31.93
C ILE A 222 -14.89 38.48 32.92
N ASN A 223 -15.45 38.63 34.12
CA ASN A 223 -15.53 37.54 35.10
C ASN A 223 -16.35 36.36 34.56
N ALA A 224 -17.50 36.61 33.94
CA ALA A 224 -18.30 35.55 33.31
C ALA A 224 -17.52 34.82 32.20
N HIS A 225 -16.75 35.55 31.38
CA HIS A 225 -15.89 34.95 30.38
C HIS A 225 -14.78 34.08 31.00
N TYR A 226 -14.15 34.53 32.09
CA TYR A 226 -13.16 33.71 32.80
C TYR A 226 -13.78 32.47 33.46
N GLU A 227 -14.98 32.59 34.04
CA GLU A 227 -15.70 31.44 34.59
C GLU A 227 -16.04 30.42 33.50
N HIS A 228 -16.51 30.86 32.33
CA HIS A 228 -16.75 29.99 31.19
C HIS A 228 -15.47 29.33 30.66
N TYR A 229 -14.37 30.08 30.53
CA TYR A 229 -13.09 29.54 30.08
C TYR A 229 -12.55 28.47 31.04
N VAL A 230 -12.63 28.72 32.36
CA VAL A 230 -12.23 27.75 33.38
C VAL A 230 -13.13 26.52 33.35
N ALA A 231 -14.44 26.69 33.14
CA ALA A 231 -15.38 25.59 33.01
C ALA A 231 -15.07 24.72 31.78
N GLU A 232 -14.79 25.32 30.63
CA GLU A 232 -14.42 24.63 29.40
C GLU A 232 -13.10 23.87 29.56
N LEU A 233 -12.08 24.48 30.18
CA LEU A 233 -10.81 23.83 30.47
C LEU A 233 -11.00 22.62 31.41
N ASN A 234 -11.86 22.75 32.42
CA ASN A 234 -12.20 21.64 33.34
C ASN A 234 -12.97 20.53 32.63
N GLU A 235 -13.83 20.85 31.66
CA GLU A 235 -14.54 19.86 30.85
C GLU A 235 -13.57 19.10 29.93
N GLN A 236 -12.64 19.81 29.28
CA GLN A 236 -11.57 19.19 28.49
C GLN A 236 -10.67 18.31 29.35
N LEU A 237 -10.28 18.77 30.54
CA LEU A 237 -9.50 17.99 31.50
C LEU A 237 -10.26 16.73 31.93
N SER A 238 -11.56 16.84 32.23
CA SER A 238 -12.40 15.70 32.60
C SER A 238 -12.54 14.69 31.45
N SER A 239 -12.65 15.17 30.20
CA SER A 239 -12.67 14.34 29.00
C SER A 239 -11.35 13.60 28.79
N LEU A 240 -10.21 14.28 28.96
CA LEU A 240 -8.89 13.66 28.89
C LEU A 240 -8.68 12.62 30.00
N VAL A 241 -9.10 12.91 31.24
CA VAL A 241 -9.05 11.96 32.35
C VAL A 241 -9.87 10.71 32.02
N ARG A 242 -11.10 10.87 31.50
CA ARG A 242 -11.95 9.73 31.11
C ARG A 242 -11.32 8.89 30.00
N LYS A 243 -10.72 9.53 28.99
CA LYS A 243 -9.97 8.81 27.93
C LYS A 243 -8.77 8.06 28.51
N ASN A 244 -8.06 8.65 29.46
CA ASN A 244 -6.92 8.01 30.10
C ASN A 244 -7.35 6.80 30.93
N GLU A 245 -8.46 6.89 31.67
CA GLU A 245 -9.06 5.75 32.38
C GLU A 245 -9.52 4.63 31.43
N GLU A 246 -10.02 4.97 30.23
CA GLU A 246 -10.38 4.00 29.20
C GLU A 246 -9.15 3.32 28.60
N LEU A 247 -8.09 4.08 28.31
CA LEU A 247 -6.80 3.53 27.86
C LEU A 247 -6.17 2.62 28.91
N VAL A 248 -6.19 3.01 30.19
CA VAL A 248 -5.70 2.17 31.30
C VAL A 248 -6.48 0.86 31.37
N ARG A 249 -7.81 0.91 31.27
CA ARG A 249 -8.64 -0.32 31.22
C ARG A 249 -8.32 -1.19 30.01
N ASN A 250 -8.07 -0.60 28.84
CA ASN A 250 -7.68 -1.34 27.65
C ASN A 250 -6.31 -2.01 27.81
N VAL A 251 -5.34 -1.32 28.41
CA VAL A 251 -4.02 -1.90 28.73
C VAL A 251 -4.16 -3.05 29.72
N GLU A 252 -4.98 -2.90 30.77
CA GLU A 252 -5.23 -3.97 31.73
C GLU A 252 -5.90 -5.18 31.08
N ASN A 253 -6.90 -4.97 30.21
CA ASN A 253 -7.54 -6.05 29.46
C ASN A 253 -6.57 -6.77 28.51
N LEU A 254 -5.70 -6.03 27.83
CA LEU A 254 -4.68 -6.61 26.95
C LEU A 254 -3.64 -7.40 27.75
N SER A 255 -3.19 -6.86 28.88
CA SER A 255 -2.28 -7.54 29.81
C SER A 255 -2.90 -8.84 30.35
N ASN A 256 -4.17 -8.82 30.76
CA ASN A 256 -4.88 -10.02 31.22
C ASN A 256 -5.02 -11.06 30.11
N ARG A 257 -5.28 -10.63 28.87
CA ARG A 257 -5.33 -11.53 27.71
C ARG A 257 -3.95 -12.12 27.41
N GLU A 258 -2.89 -11.33 27.48
CA GLU A 258 -1.51 -11.80 27.31
C GLU A 258 -1.14 -12.82 28.37
N ASN A 259 -1.43 -12.53 29.65
CA ASN A 259 -1.20 -13.47 30.75
C ASN A 259 -1.96 -14.79 30.55
N SER A 260 -3.21 -14.74 30.07
CA SER A 260 -3.97 -15.96 29.78
C SER A 260 -3.39 -16.76 28.61
N LEU A 261 -2.87 -16.08 27.57
CA LEU A 261 -2.19 -16.76 26.47
C LEU A 261 -0.86 -17.37 26.92
N ILE A 262 -0.10 -16.67 27.78
CA ILE A 262 1.13 -17.20 28.38
C ILE A 262 0.81 -18.44 29.21
N GLU A 263 -0.24 -18.41 30.03
CA GLU A 263 -0.68 -19.57 30.81
C GLU A 263 -1.04 -20.75 29.90
N GLN A 264 -1.83 -20.52 28.84
CA GLN A 264 -2.17 -21.56 27.85
C GLN A 264 -0.94 -22.13 27.13
N ILE A 265 0.02 -21.29 26.76
CA ILE A 265 1.28 -21.72 26.14
C ILE A 265 2.08 -22.56 27.14
N SER A 266 2.15 -22.14 28.42
CA SER A 266 2.84 -22.89 29.47
C SER A 266 2.20 -24.26 29.70
N ASP A 267 0.87 -24.35 29.70
CA ASP A 267 0.14 -25.62 29.81
C ASP A 267 0.36 -26.53 28.60
N MET A 268 0.45 -25.95 27.40
CA MET A 268 0.79 -26.70 26.19
C MET A 268 2.23 -27.18 26.23
N GLU A 269 3.16 -26.36 26.70
CA GLU A 269 4.57 -26.71 26.82
C GLU A 269 4.78 -27.84 27.84
N ILE A 270 4.11 -27.77 29.00
CA ILE A 270 4.10 -28.84 29.99
C ILE A 270 3.52 -30.13 29.38
N ARG A 271 2.42 -30.06 28.62
CA ARG A 271 1.86 -31.23 27.93
C ARG A 271 2.81 -31.83 26.90
N ILE A 272 3.50 -31.01 26.11
CA ILE A 272 4.48 -31.46 25.12
C ILE A 272 5.69 -32.10 25.82
N GLN A 273 6.18 -31.49 26.91
CA GLN A 273 7.27 -32.06 27.69
C GLN A 273 6.89 -33.42 28.28
N ASN A 274 5.70 -33.54 28.88
CA ASN A 274 5.20 -34.81 29.40
C ASN A 274 5.05 -35.86 28.30
N TYR A 275 4.48 -35.50 27.15
CA TYR A 275 4.37 -36.40 26.00
C TYR A 275 5.75 -36.88 25.49
N ASN A 276 6.75 -36.00 25.48
CA ASN A 276 8.10 -36.35 25.07
C ASN A 276 8.82 -37.25 26.10
N VAL A 277 8.57 -37.05 27.39
CA VAL A 277 9.06 -37.92 28.47
C VAL A 277 8.41 -39.30 28.35
N ASP A 278 7.09 -39.35 28.17
CA ASP A 278 6.36 -40.60 27.99
C ASP A 278 6.79 -41.35 26.72
N LYS A 279 7.04 -40.63 25.61
CA LYS A 279 7.58 -41.20 24.38
C LYS A 279 8.99 -41.78 24.57
N LYS A 280 9.88 -41.07 25.29
CA LYS A 280 11.21 -41.58 25.62
C LYS A 280 11.14 -42.81 26.52
N ASN A 281 10.27 -42.80 27.53
CA ASN A 281 10.05 -43.96 28.39
C ASN A 281 9.50 -45.15 27.59
N PHE A 282 8.57 -44.92 26.67
CA PHE A 282 7.99 -45.95 25.82
C PHE A 282 9.00 -46.52 24.80
N GLU A 283 9.88 -45.69 24.20
CA GLU A 283 10.95 -46.16 23.31
C GLU A 283 12.03 -46.95 24.06
N VAL A 284 12.37 -46.56 25.31
CA VAL A 284 13.31 -47.30 26.16
C VAL A 284 12.73 -48.65 26.60
N ASP A 285 11.44 -48.72 26.94
CA ASP A 285 10.77 -49.99 27.30
C ASP A 285 10.62 -50.92 26.09
N ARG A 286 10.31 -50.38 24.91
CA ARG A 286 10.16 -51.16 23.68
C ARG A 286 11.49 -51.71 23.16
N THR A 287 12.58 -50.96 23.33
CA THR A 287 13.93 -51.43 22.96
C THR A 287 14.48 -52.45 23.95
N THR A 288 14.23 -52.30 25.26
CA THR A 288 14.64 -53.30 26.26
C THR A 288 13.85 -54.61 26.20
N THR A 289 12.55 -54.55 25.90
CA THR A 289 11.72 -55.75 25.67
C THR A 289 12.08 -56.47 24.38
N THR A 290 12.26 -55.75 23.27
CA THR A 290 12.67 -56.37 21.99
C THR A 290 14.07 -56.95 22.04
N ILE A 291 15.03 -56.34 22.75
CA ILE A 291 16.37 -56.91 22.92
C ILE A 291 16.33 -58.20 23.76
N LYS A 292 15.51 -58.25 24.81
CA LYS A 292 15.31 -59.48 25.60
C LYS A 292 14.63 -60.58 24.78
N ASP A 293 13.58 -60.26 24.05
CA ASP A 293 12.88 -61.24 23.20
C ASP A 293 13.80 -61.77 22.09
N LEU A 294 14.65 -60.92 21.51
CA LEU A 294 15.64 -61.33 20.52
C LEU A 294 16.76 -62.18 21.13
N GLN A 295 17.19 -61.87 22.37
CA GLN A 295 18.15 -62.72 23.11
C GLN A 295 17.55 -64.09 23.43
N ASP A 296 16.31 -64.16 23.92
CA ASP A 296 15.62 -65.42 24.24
C ASP A 296 15.36 -66.25 22.97
N ASN A 297 15.00 -65.60 21.85
CA ASN A 297 14.82 -66.28 20.57
C ASN A 297 16.15 -66.79 20.00
N LEU A 298 17.26 -66.07 20.20
CA LEU A 298 18.58 -66.51 19.77
C LEU A 298 19.07 -67.70 20.61
N VAL A 299 18.83 -67.71 21.92
CA VAL A 299 19.13 -68.85 22.79
C VAL A 299 18.29 -70.07 22.41
N LYS A 300 16.98 -69.91 22.19
CA LYS A 300 16.11 -71.00 21.71
C LYS A 300 16.54 -71.54 20.35
N ALA A 301 16.88 -70.67 19.39
CA ALA A 301 17.37 -71.10 18.10
C ALA A 301 18.72 -71.84 18.19
N LEU A 302 19.60 -71.46 19.13
CA LEU A 302 20.85 -72.18 19.39
C LEU A 302 20.59 -73.56 20.03
N ASP A 303 19.63 -73.65 20.96
CA ASP A 303 19.22 -74.91 21.58
C ASP A 303 18.56 -75.84 20.55
N ASP A 304 17.66 -75.31 19.71
CA ASP A 304 17.03 -76.03 18.60
C ASP A 304 18.08 -76.49 17.58
N LEU A 305 19.09 -75.68 17.29
CA LEU A 305 20.19 -76.04 16.39
C LEU A 305 21.06 -77.16 16.98
N ASN A 306 21.32 -77.12 18.30
CA ASN A 306 22.05 -78.18 18.99
C ASN A 306 21.22 -79.47 19.10
N GLU A 307 19.91 -79.36 19.34
CA GLU A 307 18.98 -80.48 19.33
C GLU A 307 18.87 -81.07 17.91
N LEU A 308 18.83 -80.23 16.88
CA LEU A 308 18.83 -80.67 15.49
C LEU A 308 20.16 -81.31 15.09
N LYS A 309 21.28 -80.81 15.61
CA LYS A 309 22.61 -81.40 15.40
C LYS A 309 22.73 -82.78 16.05
N THR A 310 22.28 -82.93 17.29
CA THR A 310 22.25 -84.24 17.98
C THR A 310 21.26 -85.20 17.31
N LYS A 311 20.11 -84.72 16.86
CA LYS A 311 19.16 -85.48 16.02
C LYS A 311 19.82 -85.89 14.71
N HIS A 312 20.55 -85.02 14.02
CA HIS A 312 21.27 -85.36 12.79
C HIS A 312 22.36 -86.39 13.02
N GLU A 313 23.11 -86.30 14.12
CA GLU A 313 24.14 -87.27 14.47
C GLU A 313 23.51 -88.64 14.80
N CYS A 314 22.38 -88.66 15.50
CA CYS A 314 21.58 -89.86 15.72
C CYS A 314 20.99 -90.43 14.42
N LEU A 315 20.46 -89.56 13.55
CA LEU A 315 19.91 -89.93 12.24
C LEU A 315 21.00 -90.43 11.31
N GLN A 316 22.22 -89.89 11.40
CA GLN A 316 23.38 -90.34 10.64
C GLN A 316 23.84 -91.72 11.11
N ASN A 317 23.81 -91.98 12.43
CA ASN A 317 24.05 -93.31 12.97
C ASN A 317 22.95 -94.31 12.56
N GLN A 318 21.67 -93.90 12.63
CA GLN A 318 20.55 -94.70 12.11
C GLN A 318 20.61 -94.88 10.60
N TYR A 319 21.10 -93.90 9.85
CA TYR A 319 21.28 -93.99 8.40
C TYR A 319 22.46 -94.91 8.06
N ALA A 320 23.52 -94.94 8.86
CA ALA A 320 24.58 -95.92 8.73
C ALA A 320 24.08 -97.34 9.03
N GLU A 321 23.26 -97.52 10.07
CA GLU A 321 22.55 -98.78 10.35
C GLU A 321 21.56 -99.14 9.22
N SER A 322 20.83 -98.16 8.70
CA SER A 322 19.89 -98.34 7.61
C SER A 322 20.60 -98.59 6.29
N ILE A 323 21.81 -98.08 6.04
CA ILE A 323 22.63 -98.44 4.88
C ILE A 323 23.06 -99.90 4.99
N ALA A 324 23.45 -100.35 6.19
CA ALA A 324 23.72 -101.77 6.43
C ALA A 324 22.46 -102.63 6.19
N LYS A 325 21.29 -102.12 6.60
CA LYS A 325 19.98 -102.74 6.38
C LYS A 325 19.45 -102.64 4.94
N VAL A 326 19.83 -101.60 4.18
CA VAL A 326 19.48 -101.36 2.78
C VAL A 326 20.42 -102.13 1.86
N GLN A 327 21.66 -102.40 2.26
CA GLN A 327 22.46 -103.48 1.65
C GLN A 327 21.76 -104.84 1.79
N GLU A 328 21.09 -105.07 2.93
CA GLU A 328 20.30 -106.29 3.20
C GLU A 328 18.94 -106.31 2.45
N LEU A 329 18.33 -105.14 2.22
CA LEU A 329 17.01 -104.99 1.58
C LEU A 329 17.06 -104.62 0.09
N SER A 330 18.25 -104.35 -0.47
CA SER A 330 18.46 -104.17 -1.93
C SER A 330 18.29 -105.46 -2.75
N ASP A 331 17.98 -106.58 -2.08
CA ASP A 331 17.41 -107.79 -2.69
C ASP A 331 15.89 -107.70 -2.94
N VAL A 332 15.19 -106.62 -2.56
CA VAL A 332 13.73 -106.52 -2.74
C VAL A 332 13.27 -105.15 -3.25
N LYS A 333 13.11 -105.10 -4.58
CA LYS A 333 12.25 -104.27 -5.46
C LYS A 333 11.43 -103.07 -4.92
N GLU A 334 11.58 -101.97 -5.68
CA GLU A 334 10.66 -100.86 -6.04
C GLU A 334 9.16 -101.22 -6.19
N PRO A 335 8.15 -100.30 -6.08
CA PRO A 335 7.98 -99.12 -6.99
C PRO A 335 7.17 -97.85 -6.56
N GLU A 336 7.39 -96.80 -7.37
CA GLU A 336 6.54 -95.72 -7.97
C GLU A 336 5.35 -95.01 -7.26
N CYS A 337 5.28 -93.68 -7.50
CA CYS A 337 4.16 -92.76 -7.21
C CYS A 337 3.75 -92.01 -8.50
N ASN A 338 2.43 -91.92 -8.76
CA ASN A 338 1.81 -91.14 -9.84
C ASN A 338 0.94 -90.02 -9.26
N HIS A 339 0.98 -88.81 -9.84
CA HIS A 339 -0.25 -88.08 -10.21
C HIS A 339 0.03 -86.77 -10.97
N ASP A 340 -0.50 -86.67 -12.19
CA ASP A 340 -0.74 -85.42 -12.92
C ASP A 340 -2.22 -85.33 -13.31
N ASN A 341 -2.91 -84.23 -12.95
CA ASN A 341 -4.14 -83.70 -13.61
C ASN A 341 -4.75 -82.44 -12.91
N ILE A 342 -4.05 -81.31 -12.81
CA ILE A 342 -4.63 -80.05 -12.24
C ILE A 342 -4.49 -78.78 -13.13
N SER A 343 -3.76 -78.81 -14.25
CA SER A 343 -3.21 -77.56 -14.82
C SER A 343 -4.02 -76.80 -15.89
N LEU A 344 -5.20 -77.26 -16.32
CA LEU A 344 -5.86 -76.68 -17.53
C LEU A 344 -6.98 -75.66 -17.23
N SER A 345 -7.67 -75.75 -16.09
CA SER A 345 -8.77 -74.83 -15.76
C SER A 345 -8.30 -73.50 -15.16
N LYS A 346 -7.13 -73.49 -14.50
CA LYS A 346 -6.57 -72.30 -13.84
C LYS A 346 -6.02 -71.29 -14.85
N LEU A 347 -5.36 -71.80 -15.90
CA LEU A 347 -4.78 -71.01 -16.98
C LEU A 347 -5.83 -70.21 -17.78
N ASN A 348 -7.02 -70.79 -18.00
CA ASN A 348 -8.09 -70.12 -18.76
C ASN A 348 -8.75 -68.98 -17.97
N ALA A 349 -8.81 -69.08 -16.64
CA ALA A 349 -9.34 -68.01 -15.80
C ALA A 349 -8.40 -66.79 -15.79
N ASP A 350 -7.09 -67.03 -15.64
CA ASP A 350 -6.06 -66.00 -15.60
C ASP A 350 -6.02 -65.18 -16.91
N MET A 351 -6.13 -65.85 -18.06
CA MET A 351 -6.14 -65.19 -19.38
C MET A 351 -7.34 -64.23 -19.60
N THR A 352 -8.51 -64.54 -19.03
CA THR A 352 -9.68 -63.66 -19.15
C THR A 352 -9.61 -62.45 -18.21
N SER A 353 -9.01 -62.62 -17.03
CA SER A 353 -8.76 -61.55 -16.07
C SER A 353 -7.79 -60.51 -16.64
N ASP A 354 -6.68 -60.96 -17.24
CA ASP A 354 -5.65 -60.08 -17.80
C ASP A 354 -6.17 -59.25 -18.97
N LYS A 355 -7.08 -59.81 -19.78
CA LYS A 355 -7.73 -59.08 -20.88
C LYS A 355 -8.58 -57.90 -20.37
N VAL A 356 -9.32 -58.10 -19.27
CA VAL A 356 -10.14 -57.04 -18.66
C VAL A 356 -9.26 -55.99 -17.98
N ALA A 357 -8.17 -56.40 -17.33
CA ALA A 357 -7.19 -55.49 -16.73
C ALA A 357 -6.52 -54.60 -17.80
N ALA A 358 -6.10 -55.18 -18.92
CA ALA A 358 -5.53 -54.46 -20.05
C ALA A 358 -6.53 -53.46 -20.66
N GLN A 359 -7.79 -53.85 -20.84
CA GLN A 359 -8.82 -52.96 -21.39
C GLN A 359 -9.07 -51.75 -20.46
N ARG A 360 -9.15 -51.96 -19.15
CA ARG A 360 -9.29 -50.87 -18.16
C ARG A 360 -8.09 -49.93 -18.17
N ALA A 361 -6.87 -50.46 -18.26
CA ALA A 361 -5.66 -49.66 -18.35
C ALA A 361 -5.62 -48.80 -19.64
N THR A 362 -6.09 -49.33 -20.77
CA THR A 362 -6.15 -48.56 -22.03
C THR A 362 -7.18 -47.43 -22.01
N GLU A 363 -8.33 -47.63 -21.37
CA GLU A 363 -9.34 -46.57 -21.23
C GLU A 363 -8.85 -45.45 -20.29
N GLN A 364 -8.17 -45.81 -19.19
CA GLN A 364 -7.55 -44.84 -18.29
C GLN A 364 -6.46 -44.01 -18.99
N ASN A 365 -5.59 -44.64 -19.78
CA ASN A 365 -4.57 -43.92 -20.55
C ASN A 365 -5.18 -42.97 -21.59
N LYS A 366 -6.33 -43.34 -22.18
CA LYS A 366 -7.07 -42.48 -23.10
C LYS A 366 -7.67 -41.26 -22.37
N GLN A 367 -8.22 -41.46 -21.17
CA GLN A 367 -8.73 -40.38 -20.33
C GLN A 367 -7.61 -39.41 -19.91
N LEU A 368 -6.48 -39.94 -19.45
CA LEU A 368 -5.31 -39.14 -19.07
C LEU A 368 -4.79 -38.30 -20.24
N LYS A 369 -4.74 -38.85 -21.46
CA LYS A 369 -4.36 -38.06 -22.64
C LYS A 369 -5.35 -36.92 -22.94
N GLN A 370 -6.64 -37.15 -22.79
CA GLN A 370 -7.65 -36.10 -22.97
C GLN A 370 -7.52 -34.99 -21.90
N ASP A 371 -7.23 -35.37 -20.66
CA ASP A 371 -7.08 -34.41 -19.57
C ASP A 371 -5.77 -33.61 -19.71
N ILE A 372 -4.67 -34.23 -20.18
CA ILE A 372 -3.43 -33.53 -20.55
C ILE A 372 -3.69 -32.53 -21.68
N GLN A 373 -4.40 -32.93 -22.73
CA GLN A 373 -4.70 -32.04 -23.85
C GLN A 373 -5.56 -30.83 -23.44
N ARG A 374 -6.54 -31.03 -22.54
CA ARG A 374 -7.34 -29.92 -21.98
C ARG A 374 -6.50 -28.97 -21.13
N LEU A 375 -5.52 -29.49 -20.38
CA LEU A 375 -4.59 -28.67 -19.61
C LEU A 375 -3.67 -27.87 -20.52
N GLU A 376 -3.18 -28.45 -21.61
CA GLU A 376 -2.39 -27.77 -22.63
C GLU A 376 -3.21 -26.65 -23.29
N ASP A 377 -4.45 -26.92 -23.70
CA ASP A 377 -5.34 -25.91 -24.28
C ASP A 377 -5.64 -24.76 -23.30
N ALA A 378 -5.89 -25.08 -22.03
CA ALA A 378 -6.11 -24.10 -20.98
C ALA A 378 -4.85 -23.26 -20.71
N PHE A 379 -3.67 -23.88 -20.74
CA PHE A 379 -2.40 -23.20 -20.56
C PHE A 379 -2.12 -22.23 -21.71
N VAL A 380 -2.32 -22.66 -22.96
CA VAL A 380 -2.17 -21.79 -24.15
C VAL A 380 -3.14 -20.62 -24.09
N LYS A 381 -4.41 -20.87 -23.72
CA LYS A 381 -5.39 -19.79 -23.56
C LYS A 381 -5.00 -18.82 -22.46
N MET A 382 -4.61 -19.30 -21.29
CA MET A 382 -4.19 -18.44 -20.17
C MET A 382 -2.91 -17.65 -20.52
N SER A 383 -1.98 -18.26 -21.25
CA SER A 383 -0.76 -17.59 -21.69
C SER A 383 -1.06 -16.50 -22.72
N LYS A 384 -2.02 -16.74 -23.63
CA LYS A 384 -2.52 -15.73 -24.57
C LYS A 384 -3.23 -14.59 -23.85
N ASP A 385 -4.12 -14.89 -22.92
CA ASP A 385 -4.85 -13.88 -22.14
C ASP A 385 -3.88 -13.04 -21.29
N LYS A 386 -2.84 -13.67 -20.71
CA LYS A 386 -1.77 -13.00 -19.97
C LYS A 386 -0.97 -12.06 -20.87
N LEU A 387 -0.65 -12.47 -22.09
CA LEU A 387 0.05 -11.62 -23.06
C LEU A 387 -0.81 -10.39 -23.42
N GLU A 388 -2.08 -10.60 -23.77
CA GLU A 388 -3.00 -9.51 -24.12
C GLU A 388 -3.21 -8.53 -22.96
N LEU A 389 -3.34 -9.04 -21.72
CA LEU A 389 -3.42 -8.17 -20.53
C LEU A 389 -2.13 -7.38 -20.33
N THR A 390 -0.97 -8.01 -20.55
CA THR A 390 0.33 -7.35 -20.42
C THR A 390 0.50 -6.24 -21.46
N GLU A 391 0.08 -6.48 -22.70
CA GLU A 391 0.08 -5.48 -23.78
C GLU A 391 -0.87 -4.31 -23.49
N LYS A 392 -2.06 -4.58 -22.95
CA LYS A 392 -2.99 -3.51 -22.51
C LYS A 392 -2.38 -2.68 -21.38
N ILE A 393 -1.74 -3.33 -20.40
CA ILE A 393 -1.07 -2.63 -19.29
C ILE A 393 0.11 -1.78 -19.80
N THR A 394 0.91 -2.27 -20.74
CA THR A 394 2.02 -1.48 -21.30
C THR A 394 1.52 -0.30 -22.13
N ALA A 395 0.43 -0.48 -22.90
CA ALA A 395 -0.23 0.60 -23.64
C ALA A 395 -0.81 1.67 -22.69
N GLU A 396 -1.52 1.28 -21.63
CA GLU A 396 -2.02 2.22 -20.62
C GLU A 396 -0.90 2.96 -19.91
N LYS A 397 0.21 2.29 -19.58
CA LYS A 397 1.40 2.94 -19.01
C LYS A 397 2.02 3.96 -19.96
N TYR A 398 2.05 3.68 -21.26
CA TYR A 398 2.53 4.63 -22.26
C TYR A 398 1.61 5.86 -22.33
N LEU A 399 0.30 5.64 -22.40
CA LEU A 399 -0.69 6.73 -22.42
C LEU A 399 -0.62 7.58 -21.15
N ASN A 400 -0.42 6.97 -19.99
CA ASN A 400 -0.28 7.67 -18.72
C ASN A 400 0.99 8.56 -18.70
N ARG A 401 2.12 8.07 -19.23
CA ARG A 401 3.32 8.90 -19.41
C ARG A 401 3.06 10.07 -20.35
N GLU A 402 2.38 9.84 -21.47
CA GLU A 402 2.05 10.91 -22.42
C GLU A 402 1.15 11.97 -21.78
N LEU A 403 0.12 11.55 -21.02
CA LEU A 403 -0.75 12.46 -20.28
C LEU A 403 0.02 13.24 -19.20
N THR A 404 0.97 12.60 -18.52
CA THR A 404 1.83 13.26 -17.53
C THR A 404 2.69 14.35 -18.18
N ILE A 405 3.26 14.07 -19.36
CA ILE A 405 4.03 15.06 -20.13
C ILE A 405 3.11 16.23 -20.53
N LYS A 406 1.92 15.95 -21.08
CA LYS A 406 0.96 16.99 -21.46
C LYS A 406 0.52 17.84 -20.27
N LEU A 407 0.32 17.24 -19.09
CA LEU A 407 0.04 17.98 -17.86
C LEU A 407 1.20 18.92 -17.50
N SER A 408 2.45 18.42 -17.53
CA SER A 408 3.61 19.25 -17.25
C SER A 408 3.78 20.42 -18.24
N GLU A 409 3.50 20.21 -19.53
CA GLU A 409 3.52 21.28 -20.54
C GLU A 409 2.44 22.34 -20.30
N VAL A 410 1.24 21.93 -19.87
CA VAL A 410 0.15 22.87 -19.54
C VAL A 410 0.48 23.66 -18.27
N GLU A 411 1.07 23.01 -17.26
CA GLU A 411 1.53 23.68 -16.05
C GLU A 411 2.63 24.70 -16.34
N GLU A 412 3.58 24.39 -17.23
CA GLU A 412 4.62 25.32 -17.67
C GLU A 412 4.01 26.52 -18.40
N LYS A 413 3.08 26.29 -19.35
CA LYS A 413 2.36 27.38 -20.04
C LYS A 413 1.55 28.26 -19.08
N ALA A 414 0.96 27.68 -18.04
CA ALA A 414 0.25 28.44 -17.01
C ALA A 414 1.21 29.33 -16.20
N LYS A 415 2.37 28.78 -15.79
CA LYS A 415 3.42 29.55 -15.10
C LYS A 415 3.93 30.70 -15.98
N ASP A 416 4.22 30.43 -17.25
CA ASP A 416 4.64 31.46 -18.22
C ASP A 416 3.60 32.57 -18.38
N MET A 417 2.33 32.20 -18.47
CA MET A 417 1.24 33.17 -18.58
C MET A 417 1.13 34.02 -17.31
N GLN A 418 1.32 33.42 -16.13
CA GLN A 418 1.31 34.15 -14.87
C GLN A 418 2.50 35.10 -14.73
N ILE A 419 3.70 34.72 -15.19
CA ILE A 419 4.86 35.62 -15.26
C ILE A 419 4.57 36.81 -16.18
N LYS A 420 4.01 36.56 -17.37
CA LYS A 420 3.60 37.63 -18.30
C LYS A 420 2.56 38.56 -17.70
N LEU A 421 1.62 38.02 -16.93
CA LEU A 421 0.56 38.79 -16.27
C LEU A 421 1.16 39.69 -15.18
N LYS A 422 2.04 39.15 -14.33
CA LYS A 422 2.80 39.96 -13.34
C LYS A 422 3.63 41.07 -13.99
N ALA A 423 4.31 40.79 -15.10
CA ALA A 423 5.06 41.80 -15.83
C ALA A 423 4.14 42.91 -16.40
N LYS A 424 2.93 42.55 -16.84
CA LYS A 424 1.91 43.52 -17.28
C LYS A 424 1.37 44.35 -16.12
N ASP A 425 1.17 43.75 -14.95
CA ASP A 425 0.76 44.47 -13.74
C ASP A 425 1.85 45.46 -13.30
N GLU A 426 3.12 45.07 -13.35
CA GLU A 426 4.24 45.98 -13.05
C GLU A 426 4.33 47.16 -14.03
N GLU A 427 4.13 46.93 -15.33
CA GLU A 427 4.05 48.00 -16.33
C GLU A 427 2.84 48.91 -16.10
N MET A 428 1.68 48.34 -15.75
CA MET A 428 0.47 49.09 -15.40
C MET A 428 0.72 49.98 -14.17
N ILE A 429 1.37 49.46 -13.13
CA ILE A 429 1.76 50.23 -11.94
C ILE A 429 2.72 51.37 -12.32
N ARG A 430 3.73 51.11 -13.17
CA ARG A 430 4.66 52.14 -13.67
C ARG A 430 3.97 53.22 -14.48
N LEU A 431 3.02 52.85 -15.34
CA LEU A 431 2.21 53.81 -16.11
C LEU A 431 1.32 54.65 -15.19
N GLN A 432 0.70 54.03 -14.18
CA GLN A 432 -0.10 54.75 -13.19
C GLN A 432 0.75 55.72 -12.35
N SER A 433 1.97 55.34 -11.95
CA SER A 433 2.87 56.23 -11.22
C SER A 433 3.28 57.42 -12.08
N ASN A 434 3.67 57.18 -13.33
CA ASN A 434 4.02 58.25 -14.27
C ASN A 434 2.84 59.18 -14.55
N TYR A 435 1.62 58.63 -14.67
CA TYR A 435 0.41 59.44 -14.85
C TYR A 435 0.16 60.36 -13.64
N ARG A 436 0.29 59.86 -12.41
CA ARG A 436 0.22 60.70 -11.20
C ARG A 436 1.30 61.77 -11.17
N GLU A 437 2.51 61.43 -11.61
CA GLU A 437 3.64 62.35 -11.59
C GLU A 437 3.46 63.49 -12.60
N ILE A 438 2.98 63.18 -13.81
CA ILE A 438 2.59 64.19 -14.81
C ILE A 438 1.42 65.03 -14.30
N GLN A 439 0.41 64.41 -13.68
CA GLN A 439 -0.73 65.14 -13.12
C GLN A 439 -0.27 66.14 -12.05
N LYS A 440 0.65 65.73 -11.17
CA LYS A 440 1.28 66.62 -10.19
C LYS A 440 2.06 67.75 -10.85
N GLN A 441 2.80 67.48 -11.92
CA GLN A 441 3.51 68.53 -12.69
C GLN A 441 2.54 69.52 -13.35
N CYS A 442 1.41 69.06 -13.89
CA CYS A 442 0.36 69.93 -14.41
C CYS A 442 -0.25 70.82 -13.31
N ASP A 443 -0.52 70.26 -12.13
CA ASP A 443 -1.01 71.01 -10.98
C ASP A 443 0.01 72.04 -10.48
N ASP A 444 1.30 71.69 -10.44
CA ASP A 444 2.39 72.59 -10.06
C ASP A 444 2.57 73.75 -11.06
N LEU A 445 2.45 73.49 -12.37
CA LEU A 445 2.47 74.52 -13.41
C LEU A 445 1.27 75.46 -13.30
N MET A 446 0.06 74.93 -13.05
CA MET A 446 -1.13 75.74 -12.79
C MET A 446 -0.98 76.62 -11.54
N ASN A 447 -0.31 76.12 -10.50
CA ASN A 447 -0.01 76.89 -9.29
C ASN A 447 1.08 77.95 -9.53
N SER A 448 2.05 77.68 -10.41
CA SER A 448 3.09 78.64 -10.82
C SER A 448 2.51 79.80 -11.64
N ASP A 449 1.60 79.52 -12.59
CA ASP A 449 0.89 80.55 -13.35
C ASP A 449 -0.02 81.42 -12.46
N ARG A 450 -0.63 80.82 -11.40
CA ARG A 450 -1.31 81.59 -10.34
C ARG A 450 -0.35 82.51 -9.57
N ASN A 451 0.88 82.09 -9.31
CA ASN A 451 1.89 82.89 -8.61
C ASN A 451 2.51 84.01 -9.47
N VAL A 452 2.65 83.82 -10.79
CA VAL A 452 3.13 84.87 -11.71
C VAL A 452 2.10 86.00 -11.84
N ASN A 453 0.81 85.68 -11.87
CA ASN A 453 -0.26 86.70 -11.81
C ASN A 453 -0.33 87.44 -10.47
N THR A 454 0.28 86.91 -9.40
CA THR A 454 0.30 87.54 -8.06
C THR A 454 1.57 88.37 -7.82
N ARG A 455 2.63 88.20 -8.63
CA ARG A 455 3.92 88.93 -8.49
C ARG A 455 4.04 90.21 -9.33
N ALA A 456 3.01 90.61 -10.06
CA ALA A 456 2.97 91.89 -10.79
C ALA A 456 2.49 93.08 -9.94
N SER A 457 2.09 92.86 -8.69
CA SER A 457 1.71 93.92 -7.75
C SER A 457 2.61 93.90 -6.51
N GLU A 458 3.34 95.01 -6.35
CA GLU A 458 3.87 95.59 -5.11
C GLU A 458 5.33 95.30 -4.70
N ALA A 459 6.14 96.35 -4.85
CA ALA A 459 7.32 96.66 -4.06
C ALA A 459 7.30 98.16 -3.72
N GLU A 460 7.17 98.53 -2.44
CA GLU A 460 7.99 99.55 -1.75
C GLU A 460 7.67 99.64 -0.23
N LYS A 461 8.72 99.92 0.57
CA LYS A 461 8.87 99.84 2.06
C LYS A 461 8.55 101.21 2.75
N PRO A 462 8.71 101.48 4.09
CA PRO A 462 9.39 100.76 5.20
C PRO A 462 8.85 100.84 6.68
N VAL A 463 9.18 99.79 7.49
CA VAL A 463 9.72 99.65 8.90
C VAL A 463 9.70 100.91 9.85
N PRO A 464 9.50 100.85 11.22
CA PRO A 464 9.95 99.80 12.16
C PRO A 464 9.12 99.50 13.46
N GLU A 465 9.60 98.48 14.20
CA GLU A 465 9.57 98.28 15.68
C GLU A 465 8.78 97.11 16.34
N VAL A 466 9.60 96.26 17.00
CA VAL A 466 9.45 95.60 18.31
C VAL A 466 8.33 94.56 18.53
N ASN A 467 8.75 93.30 18.39
CA ASN A 467 8.60 92.17 19.33
C ASN A 467 7.41 92.16 20.33
N ILE A 468 6.54 91.15 20.17
CA ILE A 468 6.11 90.14 21.18
C ILE A 468 4.65 89.70 20.92
N VAL A 469 4.50 88.40 20.65
CA VAL A 469 3.38 87.47 20.93
C VAL A 469 1.93 87.93 20.68
N SER A 470 1.20 87.08 19.95
CA SER A 470 -0.24 86.93 20.16
C SER A 470 -0.62 85.46 20.12
N GLY A 471 -1.05 84.94 21.26
CA GLY A 471 -2.14 83.98 21.30
C GLY A 471 -3.45 84.77 21.36
N SER A 472 -4.29 84.54 20.36
CA SER A 472 -5.75 84.33 20.44
C SER A 472 -6.63 85.32 21.23
N HIS A 473 -7.50 85.99 20.46
CA HIS A 473 -8.98 85.87 20.44
C HIS A 473 -9.69 86.60 21.60
N ALA A 474 -10.80 87.31 21.45
CA ALA A 474 -11.77 87.45 20.37
C ALA A 474 -12.76 88.58 20.73
N HIS A 475 -13.68 88.85 19.79
CA HIS A 475 -14.99 89.48 19.96
C HIS A 475 -14.96 91.02 20.08
N THR A 476 -15.90 91.81 19.58
CA THR A 476 -17.11 91.70 18.76
C THR A 476 -17.57 93.15 18.57
N GLU A 477 -18.20 93.44 17.45
CA GLU A 477 -19.23 94.48 17.30
C GLU A 477 -18.82 95.96 17.52
N THR A 478 -18.65 96.61 16.38
CA THR A 478 -18.88 98.03 16.10
C THR A 478 -20.37 98.39 16.40
N ASP A 479 -20.82 99.62 16.63
CA ASP A 479 -20.41 100.91 16.08
C ASP A 479 -21.26 102.06 16.67
N THR A 480 -20.99 103.29 16.21
CA THR A 480 -21.75 104.58 16.29
C THR A 480 -21.33 105.53 17.44
N ASP A 481 -20.93 106.79 17.24
CA ASP A 481 -21.15 107.73 16.13
C ASP A 481 -20.18 108.96 16.20
N CYS A 482 -19.96 109.59 15.02
CA CYS A 482 -19.69 111.01 14.73
C CYS A 482 -18.34 111.72 15.05
N LYS A 483 -17.53 111.97 14.00
CA LYS A 483 -17.10 113.29 13.42
C LYS A 483 -15.79 113.16 12.61
N GLN A 484 -15.81 113.32 11.28
CA GLN A 484 -15.57 114.58 10.53
C GLN A 484 -14.10 115.06 10.54
N LEU A 485 -13.38 114.88 9.42
CA LEU A 485 -12.67 115.93 8.62
C LEU A 485 -11.41 115.41 7.89
N LEU A 486 -11.48 115.55 6.57
CA LEU A 486 -10.45 116.04 5.63
C LEU A 486 -9.31 115.13 5.12
N HIS A 487 -9.15 115.26 3.78
CA HIS A 487 -7.94 115.15 2.95
C HIS A 487 -7.41 113.74 2.68
N GLU A 488 -7.74 113.21 1.49
CA GLU A 488 -6.97 113.31 0.23
C GLU A 488 -5.89 112.22 0.12
N THR A 489 -5.98 111.47 -0.99
CA THR A 489 -5.07 110.42 -1.49
C THR A 489 -5.07 109.06 -0.78
N ASP A 490 -6.01 108.14 -1.11
CA ASP A 490 -5.68 106.70 -1.33
C ASP A 490 -6.81 105.76 -1.90
N GLU A 491 -7.83 106.25 -2.62
CA GLU A 491 -8.98 105.39 -3.00
C GLU A 491 -8.70 104.26 -4.01
N ARG A 492 -7.51 104.20 -4.64
CA ARG A 492 -7.20 103.15 -5.61
C ARG A 492 -6.60 101.88 -5.02
N ASN A 493 -6.08 101.92 -3.79
CA ASN A 493 -5.32 100.79 -3.23
C ASN A 493 -6.13 99.90 -2.27
N GLU A 494 -7.24 100.39 -1.71
CA GLU A 494 -8.15 99.57 -0.88
C GLU A 494 -9.16 98.75 -1.71
N HIS A 495 -9.63 99.28 -2.85
CA HIS A 495 -10.56 98.56 -3.72
C HIS A 495 -9.91 97.38 -4.44
N THR A 496 -8.63 97.50 -4.82
CA THR A 496 -7.83 96.42 -5.40
C THR A 496 -7.54 95.32 -4.37
N ASN A 497 -7.20 95.69 -3.13
CA ASN A 497 -6.96 94.73 -2.04
C ASN A 497 -8.24 94.01 -1.57
N SER A 498 -9.38 94.70 -1.51
CA SER A 498 -10.68 94.09 -1.17
C SER A 498 -11.17 93.12 -2.27
N LEU A 499 -11.01 93.49 -3.55
CA LEU A 499 -11.37 92.63 -4.68
C LEU A 499 -10.43 91.41 -4.80
N GLN A 500 -9.12 91.58 -4.54
CA GLN A 500 -8.15 90.48 -4.49
C GLN A 500 -8.42 89.53 -3.32
N ARG A 501 -8.83 90.05 -2.15
CA ARG A 501 -9.23 89.22 -1.00
C ARG A 501 -10.51 88.43 -1.26
N ALA A 502 -11.48 89.02 -1.97
CA ALA A 502 -12.67 88.33 -2.43
C ALA A 502 -12.36 87.24 -3.47
N ASP A 503 -11.51 87.52 -4.46
CA ASP A 503 -11.09 86.53 -5.47
C ASP A 503 -10.25 85.39 -4.88
N ALA A 504 -9.41 85.68 -3.87
CA ALA A 504 -8.69 84.65 -3.10
C ALA A 504 -9.65 83.77 -2.28
N MET A 505 -10.71 84.35 -1.70
CA MET A 505 -11.73 83.61 -0.98
C MET A 505 -12.54 82.69 -1.91
N VAL A 506 -12.87 83.15 -3.13
CA VAL A 506 -13.55 82.33 -4.15
C VAL A 506 -12.67 81.17 -4.61
N LYS A 507 -11.38 81.41 -4.90
CA LYS A 507 -10.44 80.33 -5.28
C LYS A 507 -10.23 79.32 -4.16
N LEU A 508 -10.29 79.76 -2.90
CA LEU A 508 -10.24 78.88 -1.74
C LEU A 508 -11.53 78.05 -1.62
N GLN A 509 -12.69 78.68 -1.83
CA GLN A 509 -13.99 78.01 -1.82
C GLN A 509 -14.09 76.95 -2.93
N ASP A 510 -13.64 77.26 -4.15
CA ASP A 510 -13.58 76.29 -5.25
C ASP A 510 -12.66 75.10 -4.94
N ARG A 511 -11.51 75.37 -4.29
CA ARG A 511 -10.59 74.30 -3.88
C ARG A 511 -11.21 73.42 -2.80
N PHE A 512 -11.91 74.02 -1.82
CA PHE A 512 -12.64 73.26 -0.80
C PHE A 512 -13.78 72.43 -1.42
N LEU A 513 -14.56 72.99 -2.33
CA LEU A 513 -15.59 72.25 -3.07
C LEU A 513 -15.02 71.08 -3.85
N LYS A 514 -13.88 71.28 -4.53
CA LYS A 514 -13.21 70.21 -5.28
C LYS A 514 -12.69 69.10 -4.37
N ILE A 515 -12.07 69.45 -3.24
CA ILE A 515 -11.62 68.47 -2.25
C ILE A 515 -12.81 67.76 -1.59
N MET A 516 -13.91 68.45 -1.29
CA MET A 516 -15.10 67.82 -0.73
C MET A 516 -15.75 66.85 -1.72
N ALA A 517 -15.79 67.18 -3.01
CA ALA A 517 -16.25 66.27 -4.06
C ALA A 517 -15.33 65.04 -4.15
N GLU A 518 -14.01 65.24 -4.16
CA GLU A 518 -13.04 64.14 -4.21
C GLU A 518 -13.09 63.26 -2.95
N VAL A 519 -13.30 63.85 -1.77
CA VAL A 519 -13.50 63.11 -0.52
C VAL A 519 -14.81 62.33 -0.54
N ALA A 520 -15.88 62.87 -1.14
CA ALA A 520 -17.14 62.15 -1.33
C ALA A 520 -16.97 60.97 -2.29
N ASP A 521 -16.34 61.18 -3.45
CA ASP A 521 -16.04 60.14 -4.43
C ASP A 521 -15.15 59.04 -3.84
N LEU A 522 -14.12 59.40 -3.07
CA LEU A 522 -13.28 58.46 -2.34
C LEU A 522 -14.05 57.71 -1.24
N SER A 523 -15.04 58.35 -0.60
CA SER A 523 -15.92 57.70 0.37
C SER A 523 -16.82 56.68 -0.33
N ASP A 524 -17.42 57.02 -1.46
CA ASP A 524 -18.28 56.12 -2.23
C ASP A 524 -17.48 54.93 -2.76
N GLU A 525 -16.26 55.16 -3.25
CA GLU A 525 -15.36 54.09 -3.68
C GLU A 525 -14.92 53.20 -2.51
N LYS A 526 -14.69 53.78 -1.33
CA LYS A 526 -14.43 53.01 -0.11
C LYS A 526 -15.61 52.09 0.23
N HIS A 527 -16.84 52.60 0.23
CA HIS A 527 -18.02 51.79 0.50
C HIS A 527 -18.21 50.69 -0.56
N ARG A 528 -17.91 50.99 -1.84
CA ARG A 528 -17.93 50.00 -2.92
C ARG A 528 -16.92 48.89 -2.68
N LEU A 529 -15.69 49.23 -2.31
CA LEU A 529 -14.63 48.27 -1.99
C LEU A 529 -14.97 47.44 -0.75
N GLU A 530 -15.53 48.06 0.30
CA GLU A 530 -16.00 47.36 1.50
C GLU A 530 -17.09 46.33 1.16
N HIS A 531 -18.04 46.68 0.27
CA HIS A 531 -19.05 45.74 -0.19
C HIS A 531 -18.45 44.56 -0.98
N ILE A 532 -17.44 44.82 -1.83
CA ILE A 532 -16.73 43.77 -2.58
C ILE A 532 -15.96 42.85 -1.63
N ILE A 533 -15.28 43.42 -0.62
CA ILE A 533 -14.57 42.63 0.39
C ILE A 533 -15.55 41.74 1.15
N LEU A 534 -16.70 42.27 1.57
CA LEU A 534 -17.72 41.48 2.26
C LEU A 534 -18.26 40.34 1.38
N GLN A 535 -18.47 40.60 0.08
CA GLN A 535 -18.88 39.56 -0.86
C GLN A 535 -17.80 38.48 -1.03
N LEU A 536 -16.54 38.87 -1.23
CA LEU A 536 -15.42 37.93 -1.36
C LEU A 536 -15.22 37.12 -0.08
N GLN A 537 -15.50 37.71 1.08
CA GLN A 537 -15.43 37.02 2.37
C GLN A 537 -16.54 35.97 2.47
N ASN A 538 -17.78 36.30 2.10
CA ASN A 538 -18.87 35.32 2.02
C ASN A 538 -18.60 34.20 1.00
N GLU A 539 -18.01 34.53 -0.16
CA GLU A 539 -17.59 33.53 -1.16
C GLU A 539 -16.49 32.63 -0.60
N THR A 540 -15.53 33.19 0.15
CA THR A 540 -14.45 32.44 0.80
C THR A 540 -15.01 31.51 1.89
N ASP A 541 -15.95 31.99 2.71
CA ASP A 541 -16.61 31.17 3.73
C ASP A 541 -17.38 30.00 3.09
N THR A 542 -18.08 30.26 2.00
CA THR A 542 -18.78 29.21 1.23
C THR A 542 -17.80 28.19 0.65
N ILE A 543 -16.66 28.63 0.11
CA ILE A 543 -15.61 27.72 -0.39
C ILE A 543 -15.03 26.88 0.76
N CYS A 544 -14.82 27.47 1.93
CA CYS A 544 -14.36 26.76 3.13
C CYS A 544 -15.37 25.67 3.55
N GLU A 545 -16.67 25.94 3.50
CA GLU A 545 -17.71 24.93 3.74
C GLU A 545 -17.65 23.78 2.72
N TYR A 546 -17.48 24.08 1.42
CA TYR A 546 -17.31 23.05 0.40
C TYR A 546 -16.05 22.19 0.62
N VAL A 547 -14.93 22.80 1.02
CA VAL A 547 -13.71 22.08 1.34
C VAL A 547 -13.92 21.16 2.54
N ALA A 548 -14.59 21.63 3.60
CA ALA A 548 -14.91 20.83 4.77
C ALA A 548 -15.83 19.64 4.41
N LEU A 549 -16.87 19.87 3.60
CA LEU A 549 -17.76 18.81 3.12
C LEU A 549 -17.01 17.79 2.26
N TYR A 550 -16.12 18.23 1.36
CA TYR A 550 -15.32 17.34 0.54
C TYR A 550 -14.35 16.50 1.39
N GLN A 551 -13.68 17.11 2.38
CA GLN A 551 -12.81 16.40 3.32
C GLN A 551 -13.59 15.37 4.15
N GLN A 552 -14.78 15.74 4.65
CA GLN A 552 -15.67 14.83 5.36
C GLN A 552 -16.12 13.67 4.47
N GLN A 553 -16.54 13.95 3.23
CA GLN A 553 -16.93 12.92 2.27
C GLN A 553 -15.77 11.98 1.95
N ARG A 554 -14.55 12.51 1.78
CA ARG A 554 -13.34 11.72 1.55
C ARG A 554 -13.00 10.82 2.74
N SER A 555 -13.11 11.35 3.96
CA SER A 555 -12.92 10.61 5.20
C SER A 555 -13.92 9.46 5.34
N LEU A 556 -15.20 9.72 5.05
CA LEU A 556 -16.24 8.68 5.05
C LEU A 556 -15.99 7.60 4.00
N LEU A 557 -15.57 7.97 2.80
CA LEU A 557 -15.23 7.02 1.74
C LEU A 557 -14.05 6.14 2.15
N LYS A 558 -12.99 6.75 2.70
CA LYS A 558 -11.81 6.05 3.21
C LYS A 558 -12.18 5.07 4.32
N ARG A 559 -12.97 5.51 5.32
CA ARG A 559 -13.44 4.65 6.42
C ARG A 559 -14.26 3.46 5.90
N ARG A 560 -15.11 3.66 4.90
CA ARG A 560 -15.90 2.58 4.30
C ARG A 560 -15.04 1.59 3.52
N ASP A 561 -14.03 2.07 2.80
CA ASP A 561 -13.10 1.21 2.06
C ASP A 561 -12.19 0.43 3.02
N GLU A 562 -11.79 1.03 4.14
CA GLU A 562 -11.11 0.36 5.25
C GLU A 562 -11.99 -0.72 5.89
N GLU A 563 -13.26 -0.43 6.18
CA GLU A 563 -14.21 -1.39 6.73
C GLU A 563 -14.45 -2.57 5.75
N ARG A 564 -14.62 -2.28 4.46
CA ARG A 564 -14.73 -3.32 3.42
C ARG A 564 -13.46 -4.18 3.37
N SER A 565 -12.29 -3.55 3.43
CA SER A 565 -11.01 -4.27 3.40
C SER A 565 -10.82 -5.14 4.64
N ALA A 566 -11.25 -4.67 5.81
CA ALA A 566 -11.25 -5.44 7.05
C ALA A 566 -12.20 -6.65 6.95
N GLN A 567 -13.43 -6.46 6.47
CA GLN A 567 -14.38 -7.56 6.24
C GLN A 567 -13.82 -8.59 5.24
N LEU A 568 -13.20 -8.14 4.15
CA LEU A 568 -12.58 -9.02 3.17
C LEU A 568 -11.40 -9.81 3.77
N LYS A 569 -10.63 -9.20 4.68
CA LYS A 569 -9.52 -9.86 5.38
C LYS A 569 -10.02 -10.94 6.35
N VAL A 570 -11.09 -10.66 7.11
CA VAL A 570 -11.74 -11.66 7.97
C VAL A 570 -12.27 -12.82 7.13
N PHE A 571 -12.98 -12.53 6.05
CA PHE A 571 -13.50 -13.56 5.15
C PHE A 571 -12.38 -14.43 4.55
N GLN A 572 -11.27 -13.82 4.10
CA GLN A 572 -10.11 -14.57 3.61
C GLN A 572 -9.49 -15.47 4.70
N GLN A 573 -9.42 -14.99 5.94
CA GLN A 573 -8.94 -15.77 7.06
C GLN A 573 -9.85 -16.96 7.38
N GLU A 574 -11.18 -16.76 7.37
CA GLU A 574 -12.16 -17.84 7.56
C GLU A 574 -12.11 -18.87 6.44
N CYS A 575 -12.00 -18.44 5.18
CA CYS A 575 -11.80 -19.35 4.05
C CYS A 575 -10.50 -20.16 4.17
N GLY A 576 -9.42 -19.52 4.66
CA GLY A 576 -8.15 -20.20 4.93
C GLY A 576 -8.27 -21.24 6.04
N LYS A 577 -8.96 -20.92 7.14
CA LYS A 577 -9.24 -21.88 8.23
C LYS A 577 -10.07 -23.06 7.73
N LEU A 578 -11.16 -22.79 7.02
CA LEU A 578 -12.04 -23.83 6.46
C LEU A 578 -11.28 -24.74 5.49
N LYS A 579 -10.36 -24.18 4.69
CA LYS A 579 -9.50 -24.97 3.81
C LYS A 579 -8.58 -25.90 4.60
N SER A 580 -7.96 -25.41 5.67
CA SER A 580 -7.12 -26.22 6.57
C SER A 580 -7.93 -27.34 7.23
N GLU A 581 -9.12 -27.05 7.75
CA GLU A 581 -10.01 -28.05 8.35
C GLU A 581 -10.46 -29.11 7.33
N LEU A 582 -10.76 -28.70 6.09
CA LEU A 582 -11.08 -29.65 5.01
C LEU A 582 -9.88 -30.53 4.63
N ASP A 583 -8.67 -29.98 4.63
CA ASP A 583 -7.44 -30.72 4.35
C ASP A 583 -7.11 -31.69 5.50
N GLU A 584 -7.31 -31.30 6.76
CA GLU A 584 -7.19 -32.17 7.93
C GLU A 584 -8.22 -33.31 7.90
N LEU A 585 -9.49 -33.00 7.63
CA LEU A 585 -10.55 -33.98 7.51
C LEU A 585 -10.29 -34.95 6.34
N GLY A 586 -9.81 -34.45 5.20
CA GLY A 586 -9.37 -35.27 4.08
C GLY A 586 -8.21 -36.19 4.45
N GLY A 587 -7.20 -35.68 5.16
CA GLY A 587 -6.07 -36.46 5.64
C GLY A 587 -6.44 -37.50 6.71
N LEU A 588 -7.46 -37.23 7.54
CA LEU A 588 -8.04 -38.22 8.45
C LEU A 588 -8.81 -39.29 7.69
N LEU A 589 -9.59 -38.93 6.66
CA LEU A 589 -10.32 -39.89 5.84
C LEU A 589 -9.40 -40.83 5.06
N ILE A 590 -8.28 -40.33 4.55
CA ILE A 590 -7.25 -41.14 3.88
C ILE A 590 -6.63 -42.13 4.87
N ARG A 591 -6.18 -41.65 6.03
CA ARG A 591 -5.63 -42.51 7.10
C ARG A 591 -6.64 -43.57 7.56
N PHE A 592 -7.92 -43.20 7.64
CA PHE A 592 -9.01 -44.09 8.00
C PHE A 592 -9.30 -45.14 6.91
N ALA A 593 -9.08 -44.82 5.64
CA ALA A 593 -9.20 -45.76 4.52
C ALA A 593 -8.00 -46.73 4.43
N GLU A 594 -6.82 -46.33 4.90
CA GLU A 594 -5.58 -47.12 4.90
C GLU A 594 -5.45 -48.10 6.07
N ASP A 595 -6.23 -47.89 7.14
CA ASP A 595 -6.15 -48.71 8.35
C ASP A 595 -6.72 -50.13 8.15
N LYS A 596 -5.91 -51.16 8.40
CA LYS A 596 -6.22 -52.56 8.04
C LYS A 596 -7.37 -53.17 8.84
N GLU A 597 -7.53 -52.77 10.11
CA GLU A 597 -8.62 -53.26 10.95
C GLU A 597 -9.97 -52.67 10.51
N LEU A 598 -9.99 -51.41 10.11
CA LEU A 598 -11.20 -50.72 9.66
C LEU A 598 -11.52 -50.93 8.18
N SER A 599 -10.54 -51.27 7.34
CA SER A 599 -10.76 -51.70 5.96
C SER A 599 -11.71 -52.90 5.89
N SER A 600 -11.69 -53.77 6.90
CA SER A 600 -12.63 -54.89 7.05
C SER A 600 -14.09 -54.44 7.27
N TYR A 601 -14.31 -53.27 7.89
CA TYR A 601 -15.64 -52.67 8.10
C TYR A 601 -16.22 -52.05 6.82
N PHE A 602 -15.41 -51.74 5.81
CA PHE A 602 -15.81 -51.18 4.52
C PHE A 602 -16.06 -52.22 3.42
N VAL A 603 -15.95 -53.51 3.72
CA VAL A 603 -16.30 -54.62 2.81
C VAL A 603 -17.81 -54.64 2.48
N THR A 604 -18.64 -53.99 3.29
CA THR A 604 -20.07 -53.81 3.01
C THR A 604 -20.27 -52.72 1.95
N GLU A 605 -20.75 -53.09 0.76
CA GLU A 605 -20.92 -52.22 -0.43
C GLU A 605 -21.56 -50.85 -0.09
N SER A 606 -22.58 -50.83 0.79
CA SER A 606 -23.25 -49.59 1.21
C SER A 606 -22.32 -48.57 1.87
N LYS A 607 -21.41 -49.02 2.74
CA LYS A 607 -20.52 -48.13 3.51
C LYS A 607 -19.37 -47.59 2.67
N ARG A 608 -18.95 -48.37 1.68
CA ARG A 608 -17.96 -47.95 0.67
C ARG A 608 -18.50 -46.82 -0.20
N ILE A 609 -19.76 -46.95 -0.63
CA ILE A 609 -20.47 -45.91 -1.38
C ILE A 609 -20.63 -44.64 -0.54
N ASP A 610 -20.93 -44.76 0.76
CA ASP A 610 -21.06 -43.60 1.65
C ASP A 610 -19.72 -42.87 1.85
N MET A 611 -18.61 -43.60 1.99
CA MET A 611 -17.27 -43.01 2.05
C MET A 611 -16.90 -42.30 0.74
N GLU A 612 -17.21 -42.89 -0.41
CA GLU A 612 -16.97 -42.30 -1.72
C GLU A 612 -17.81 -41.03 -1.96
N ARG A 613 -19.06 -41.01 -1.45
CA ARG A 613 -19.90 -39.80 -1.42
C ARG A 613 -19.31 -38.71 -0.54
N VAL A 614 -18.80 -39.04 0.64
CA VAL A 614 -18.16 -38.07 1.54
C VAL A 614 -16.88 -37.51 0.91
N MET A 615 -16.06 -38.34 0.28
CA MET A 615 -14.88 -37.89 -0.47
C MET A 615 -15.26 -36.98 -1.64
N THR A 616 -16.33 -37.30 -2.36
CA THR A 616 -16.86 -36.48 -3.46
C THR A 616 -17.39 -35.14 -2.96
N LEU A 617 -18.09 -35.12 -1.83
CA LEU A 617 -18.58 -33.89 -1.18
C LEU A 617 -17.42 -33.02 -0.68
N LEU A 618 -16.39 -33.61 -0.07
CA LEU A 618 -15.17 -32.90 0.35
C LEU A 618 -14.41 -32.31 -0.84
N ALA A 619 -14.28 -33.06 -1.93
CA ALA A 619 -13.69 -32.56 -3.17
C ALA A 619 -14.50 -31.41 -3.77
N ASN A 620 -15.84 -31.51 -3.76
CA ASN A 620 -16.72 -30.43 -4.24
C ASN A 620 -16.66 -29.18 -3.35
N LEU A 621 -16.57 -29.34 -2.02
CA LEU A 621 -16.40 -28.23 -1.09
C LEU A 621 -15.02 -27.57 -1.27
N LYS A 622 -13.96 -28.36 -1.43
CA LYS A 622 -12.60 -27.85 -1.69
C LYS A 622 -12.49 -27.10 -3.02
N ASN A 623 -13.29 -27.49 -4.01
CA ASN A 623 -13.33 -26.87 -5.35
C ASN A 623 -14.33 -25.71 -5.49
N ASN A 624 -14.99 -25.33 -4.39
CA ASN A 624 -16.01 -24.28 -4.37
C ASN A 624 -15.36 -22.89 -4.51
N SER A 625 -16.00 -21.99 -5.24
CA SER A 625 -15.45 -20.68 -5.65
C SER A 625 -15.16 -19.72 -4.48
N LEU A 626 -15.66 -20.04 -3.29
CA LEU A 626 -15.43 -19.29 -2.05
C LEU A 626 -14.11 -19.67 -1.36
N ILE A 627 -13.60 -20.88 -1.59
CA ILE A 627 -12.44 -21.45 -0.86
C ILE A 627 -11.18 -21.49 -1.74
N ASP A 628 -11.35 -21.59 -3.06
CA ASP A 628 -10.23 -21.62 -4.00
C ASP A 628 -9.87 -20.22 -4.53
N ILE A 629 -8.74 -19.70 -4.05
CA ILE A 629 -8.17 -18.38 -4.41
C ILE A 629 -7.92 -18.26 -5.92
N ASN A 630 -7.76 -19.39 -6.62
CA ASN A 630 -7.49 -19.44 -8.07
C ASN A 630 -8.77 -19.36 -8.93
N LYS A 631 -9.97 -19.44 -8.33
CA LYS A 631 -11.26 -19.21 -9.00
C LYS A 631 -11.90 -17.87 -8.63
N LYS A 632 -11.09 -16.87 -8.23
CA LYS A 632 -11.52 -15.51 -7.87
C LYS A 632 -12.22 -14.68 -8.97
N ASN A 633 -12.58 -15.26 -10.10
CA ASN A 633 -13.48 -14.62 -11.06
C ASN A 633 -14.94 -14.84 -10.64
N ILE A 634 -15.31 -14.30 -9.48
CA ILE A 634 -16.70 -13.91 -9.27
C ILE A 634 -16.87 -12.66 -10.14
N GLU A 635 -17.35 -12.84 -11.37
CA GLU A 635 -17.87 -11.72 -12.16
C GLU A 635 -19.02 -11.10 -11.35
N PHE A 636 -18.75 -9.99 -10.66
CA PHE A 636 -19.74 -9.14 -10.02
C PHE A 636 -20.60 -8.40 -11.08
N LYS A 637 -21.09 -9.11 -12.11
CA LYS A 637 -21.91 -8.55 -13.20
C LYS A 637 -23.26 -8.00 -12.74
N ASN A 638 -23.68 -8.32 -11.52
CA ASN A 638 -24.94 -7.84 -10.93
C ASN A 638 -24.75 -6.84 -9.78
N PHE A 639 -23.54 -6.32 -9.55
CA PHE A 639 -23.36 -5.25 -8.57
C PHE A 639 -23.58 -3.89 -9.25
N TYR A 640 -24.81 -3.38 -9.20
CA TYR A 640 -25.09 -2.00 -9.58
C TYR A 640 -24.35 -1.08 -8.62
N PRO A 641 -23.39 -0.25 -9.08
CA PRO A 641 -22.76 0.72 -8.22
C PRO A 641 -23.84 1.71 -7.79
N CYS A 642 -24.16 1.74 -6.50
CA CYS A 642 -24.93 2.83 -5.91
C CYS A 642 -24.27 4.17 -6.32
N ASN A 643 -25.09 5.15 -6.72
CA ASN A 643 -24.60 6.46 -7.19
C ASN A 643 -23.69 7.19 -6.18
N CYS A 644 -23.75 6.85 -4.89
CA CYS A 644 -22.85 7.38 -3.86
C CYS A 644 -21.48 6.68 -3.79
N CYS A 645 -21.28 5.59 -4.54
CA CYS A 645 -20.14 4.68 -4.44
C CYS A 645 -19.22 4.71 -5.67
N SER A 646 -19.63 5.35 -6.76
CA SER A 646 -18.92 5.41 -8.03
C SER A 646 -17.99 6.62 -8.19
N GLY A 647 -17.85 7.46 -7.16
CA GLY A 647 -16.96 8.63 -7.19
C GLY A 647 -17.33 9.68 -8.26
N LYS A 648 -18.52 9.61 -8.85
CA LYS A 648 -19.05 10.68 -9.69
C LYS A 648 -19.49 11.80 -8.74
N LEU A 649 -18.99 13.01 -8.95
CA LEU A 649 -19.52 14.19 -8.28
C LEU A 649 -21.03 14.23 -8.50
N ILE A 650 -21.76 14.59 -7.45
CA ILE A 650 -23.18 14.93 -7.56
C ILE A 650 -23.20 16.24 -8.34
N ASP A 651 -23.49 16.17 -9.64
CA ASP A 651 -23.85 17.35 -10.41
C ASP A 651 -25.20 17.83 -9.86
N VAL A 652 -25.21 19.06 -9.31
CA VAL A 652 -26.42 19.80 -8.93
C VAL A 652 -26.94 20.54 -10.15
#